data_AF-A0A9D0CSF5-F1
#
_entry.id   AF-A0A9D0CSF5-F1
#
_cell.length_a   1.000
_cell.length_b   1.000
_cell.length_c   1.000
_cell.angle_alpha   90.00
_cell.angle_beta   90.00
_cell.angle_gamma   90.00
#
_symmetry.space_group_name_H-M   'P 1'
#
loop_
_entity.id
_entity.type
_entity.pdbx_description
1 polymer ?
#
loop_
_entity_poly.entity_id
_entity_poly.type
_entity_poly.pdbx_seq_one_letter_code
_entity_poly.pdbx_strand_id
1 'polypeptide(L)'
;FLTLVNLWNYLEEQHEALSQSRLRRLCQKEFLSYRRWREWRDTHRQLLLAARDIGLNTHPASAPAKYDQLHQALLHGLLDHIAVKDEKHQYLGCRNRKMVIFPGSGLGSKTPQWLMAAEIVHTTRLYARTVAGIQPQWVEHIGAHLLKHSYSEPHWQKKAARVGGFEKLTLYGLVINPRRRINYAAVDPAAAREIFIRFALVYGEWNSGVSVIEDNRQQIEDIQQIEARLRQRDLLISDEDLFAFYDQRLPENIHSGAAFKKWFRQINDPERLRLTPEKLLAGDAPTASTIDAYPLEWRQNGLRLPLEYHFEPGAENDGVTLKIPLAVLRQIDPDRCEWLVPGMLEEKILTLIKGLPKRLRKHFVPAPDFARAAFQAITPYEGQLIPALSATLNRMTGIAVPAAEWPRDLPPHLQMRFEIQGPKKTILASGRNLEKLRAALAGEIKKQPRKKRIKAFEKDHIANWDFGELPRHIDSEEDGYTIRRYPALQATPQGVALKLFDTEQEARRAMPAGLLKLLRLKLKQPIRQLEHHLPDIQQLCLLFSSIGNCQTLKDDLIDAAIRQAFLGDHPEIWSEEAFLECLESGQQRLAPIANEIAAHLHPILQRTSAIRKQLKGNLPLNRIEAAADIKAQLDQLIYPGFLRNTPFERIGDLPRYLHAIEKRLEKLDREPDKDRMRRIELEPMMRHLEKLREAGEPDGEALRFRWLIEELRVSLFAQELGVKDKVSPKRLEKMARELMG
;
A
#
# COMPACT_ATOMS: atom_id res chain seq x y z
N PHE A 1 66.44 -3.43 8.70
CA PHE A 1 67.11 -4.62 9.27
C PHE A 1 67.90 -5.39 8.22
N LEU A 2 67.26 -5.97 7.19
CA LEU A 2 67.95 -6.76 6.16
C LEU A 2 69.07 -6.02 5.41
N THR A 3 68.94 -4.71 5.19
CA THR A 3 70.05 -3.91 4.60
C THR A 3 71.34 -4.03 5.41
N LEU A 4 71.26 -4.07 6.74
CA LEU A 4 72.43 -4.24 7.60
C LEU A 4 72.99 -5.66 7.47
N VAL A 5 72.13 -6.69 7.46
CA VAL A 5 72.56 -8.08 7.25
C VAL A 5 73.26 -8.25 5.90
N ASN A 6 72.69 -7.69 4.84
CA ASN A 6 73.28 -7.78 3.50
C ASN A 6 74.58 -6.98 3.40
N LEU A 7 74.64 -5.80 4.01
CA LEU A 7 75.86 -4.98 4.05
C LEU A 7 76.97 -5.69 4.82
N TRP A 8 76.65 -6.33 5.93
CA TRP A 8 77.57 -7.15 6.69
C TRP A 8 78.13 -8.30 5.83
N ASN A 9 77.26 -9.09 5.22
CA ASN A 9 77.67 -10.23 4.39
C ASN A 9 78.55 -9.78 3.22
N TYR A 10 78.16 -8.71 2.54
CA TYR A 10 78.95 -8.13 1.45
C TYR A 10 80.33 -7.68 1.92
N LEU A 11 80.42 -6.96 3.05
CA LEU A 11 81.71 -6.50 3.56
C LEU A 11 82.60 -7.64 4.08
N GLU A 12 82.03 -8.70 4.66
CA GLU A 12 82.81 -9.90 5.03
C GLU A 12 83.37 -10.60 3.78
N GLU A 13 82.57 -10.75 2.71
CA GLU A 13 83.03 -11.32 1.44
C GLU A 13 84.16 -10.49 0.82
N GLN A 14 84.00 -9.16 0.77
CA GLN A 14 85.05 -8.27 0.26
C GLN A 14 86.31 -8.27 1.13
N HIS A 15 86.17 -8.47 2.45
CA HIS A 15 87.30 -8.60 3.36
C HIS A 15 88.08 -9.90 3.12
N GLU A 16 87.42 -11.01 2.80
CA GLU A 16 88.10 -12.25 2.43
C GLU A 16 88.81 -12.13 1.07
N ALA A 17 88.22 -11.39 0.12
CA ALA A 17 88.76 -11.28 -1.24
C ALA A 17 89.83 -10.19 -1.44
N LEU A 18 89.84 -9.12 -0.63
CA LEU A 18 90.69 -7.94 -0.85
C LEU A 18 91.71 -7.71 0.27
N SER A 19 92.86 -7.12 -0.08
CA SER A 19 93.81 -6.62 0.92
C SER A 19 93.24 -5.43 1.69
N GLN A 20 93.69 -5.23 2.93
CA GLN A 20 93.18 -4.16 3.82
C GLN A 20 93.21 -2.75 3.17
N SER A 21 94.26 -2.43 2.40
CA SER A 21 94.37 -1.15 1.72
C SER A 21 93.36 -0.99 0.58
N ARG A 22 93.05 -2.07 -0.15
CA ARG A 22 92.02 -2.10 -1.21
C ARG A 22 90.62 -2.04 -0.62
N LEU A 23 90.34 -2.78 0.45
CA LEU A 23 89.07 -2.73 1.17
C LEU A 23 88.77 -1.33 1.72
N ARG A 24 89.77 -0.65 2.30
CA ARG A 24 89.60 0.73 2.76
C ARG A 24 89.24 1.70 1.63
N ARG A 25 89.85 1.55 0.46
CA ARG A 25 89.51 2.33 -0.75
C ARG A 25 88.11 1.99 -1.27
N LEU A 26 87.71 0.72 -1.23
CA LEU A 26 86.36 0.29 -1.60
C LEU A 26 85.30 0.92 -0.69
N CYS A 27 85.50 0.84 0.64
CA CYS A 27 84.60 1.48 1.60
C CYS A 27 84.47 2.99 1.32
N GLN A 28 85.58 3.68 1.06
CA GLN A 28 85.53 5.10 0.70
C GLN A 28 84.77 5.35 -0.61
N LYS A 29 84.98 4.52 -1.63
CA LYS A 29 84.30 4.60 -2.93
C LYS A 29 82.78 4.41 -2.80
N GLU A 30 82.35 3.55 -1.87
CA GLU A 30 80.94 3.20 -1.66
C GLU A 30 80.30 3.95 -0.49
N PHE A 31 80.95 5.02 0.00
CA PHE A 31 80.44 5.86 1.09
C PHE A 31 80.24 5.11 2.43
N LEU A 32 81.02 4.06 2.66
CA LEU A 32 81.04 3.26 3.88
C LEU A 32 82.21 3.66 4.79
N SER A 33 81.98 3.68 6.10
CA SER A 33 83.04 3.95 7.08
C SER A 33 83.79 2.66 7.44
N TYR A 34 85.03 2.53 6.93
CA TYR A 34 85.91 1.41 7.26
C TYR A 34 86.13 1.23 8.77
N ARG A 35 86.26 2.34 9.51
CA ARG A 35 86.40 2.30 10.98
C ARG A 35 85.16 1.71 11.66
N ARG A 36 83.95 2.12 11.24
CA ARG A 36 82.70 1.61 11.81
C ARG A 36 82.49 0.13 11.51
N TRP A 37 82.86 -0.33 10.32
CA TRP A 37 82.83 -1.76 10.01
C TRP A 37 83.77 -2.58 10.90
N ARG A 38 84.99 -2.09 11.17
CA ARG A 38 85.91 -2.77 12.10
C ARG A 38 85.33 -2.85 13.52
N GLU A 39 84.81 -1.74 14.03
CA GLU A 39 84.12 -1.68 15.33
C GLU A 39 82.92 -2.66 15.38
N TRP A 40 82.15 -2.74 14.30
CA TRP A 40 81.05 -3.70 14.17
C TRP A 40 81.56 -5.15 14.23
N ARG A 41 82.66 -5.48 13.54
CA ARG A 41 83.27 -6.81 13.61
C ARG A 41 83.74 -7.22 14.99
N ASP A 42 84.43 -6.30 15.67
CA ASP A 42 84.91 -6.53 17.02
C ASP A 42 83.72 -6.76 17.98
N THR A 43 82.65 -5.96 17.85
CA THR A 43 81.42 -6.09 18.65
C THR A 43 80.70 -7.41 18.37
N HIS A 44 80.56 -7.78 17.10
CA HIS A 44 79.95 -9.05 16.70
C HIS A 44 80.73 -10.25 17.27
N ARG A 45 82.07 -10.21 17.23
CA ARG A 45 82.92 -11.24 17.83
C ARG A 45 82.73 -11.33 19.35
N GLN A 46 82.69 -10.20 20.05
CA GLN A 46 82.45 -10.16 21.50
C GLN A 46 81.08 -10.75 21.86
N LEU A 47 80.03 -10.40 21.12
CA LEU A 47 78.68 -10.95 21.32
C LEU A 47 78.61 -12.45 21.03
N LEU A 48 79.31 -12.93 20.00
CA LEU A 48 79.40 -14.36 19.71
C LEU A 48 80.09 -15.16 20.82
N LEU A 49 81.16 -14.61 21.41
CA LEU A 49 81.85 -15.24 22.54
C LEU A 49 80.93 -15.28 23.76
N ALA A 50 80.32 -14.15 24.12
CA ALA A 50 79.37 -14.10 25.24
C ALA A 50 78.18 -15.05 25.05
N ALA A 51 77.66 -15.18 23.83
CA ALA A 51 76.58 -16.12 23.50
C ALA A 51 77.02 -17.58 23.66
N ARG A 52 78.27 -17.93 23.31
CA ARG A 52 78.83 -19.27 23.56
C ARG A 52 78.97 -19.57 25.04
N ASP A 53 79.41 -18.59 25.82
CA ASP A 53 79.63 -18.75 27.26
C ASP A 53 78.32 -19.10 28.00
N ILE A 54 77.18 -18.59 27.52
CA ILE A 54 75.85 -18.90 28.06
C ILE A 54 75.18 -20.11 27.37
N GLY A 55 75.91 -20.85 26.53
CA GLY A 55 75.42 -22.09 25.90
C GLY A 55 74.50 -21.89 24.69
N LEU A 56 74.45 -20.70 24.08
CA LEU A 56 73.69 -20.51 22.84
C LEU A 56 74.41 -21.14 21.64
N ASN A 57 73.63 -21.75 20.75
CA ASN A 57 74.16 -22.24 19.49
C ASN A 57 74.57 -21.05 18.61
N THR A 58 75.87 -20.95 18.34
CA THR A 58 76.48 -19.89 17.53
C THR A 58 77.10 -20.42 16.23
N HIS A 59 76.82 -21.67 15.88
CA HIS A 59 77.24 -22.22 14.60
C HIS A 59 76.49 -21.54 13.46
N PRO A 60 77.15 -21.24 12.33
CA PRO A 60 76.48 -20.70 11.16
C PRO A 60 75.34 -21.63 10.73
N ALA A 61 74.15 -21.09 10.53
CA ALA A 61 73.03 -21.87 10.01
C ALA A 61 73.36 -22.37 8.59
N SER A 62 72.91 -23.57 8.26
CA SER A 62 73.10 -24.18 6.92
C SER A 62 72.39 -23.41 5.80
N ALA A 63 71.41 -22.59 6.14
CA ALA A 63 70.72 -21.69 5.22
C ALA A 63 70.47 -20.32 5.88
N PRO A 64 70.40 -19.23 5.10
CA PRO A 64 70.04 -17.91 5.61
C PRO A 64 68.65 -17.89 6.27
N ALA A 65 68.50 -17.14 7.36
CA ALA A 65 67.22 -16.98 8.04
C ALA A 65 66.17 -16.35 7.12
N LYS A 66 64.94 -16.87 7.15
CA LYS A 66 63.81 -16.27 6.41
C LYS A 66 63.43 -14.92 7.01
N TYR A 67 62.77 -14.08 6.20
CA TYR A 67 62.31 -12.75 6.62
C TYR A 67 61.56 -12.81 7.96
N ASP A 68 60.57 -13.69 8.09
CA ASP A 68 59.73 -13.76 9.28
C ASP A 68 60.53 -14.20 10.52
N GLN A 69 61.44 -15.16 10.37
CA GLN A 69 62.25 -15.68 11.48
C GLN A 69 63.15 -14.59 12.07
N LEU A 70 63.84 -13.84 11.21
CA LEU A 70 64.71 -12.74 11.64
C LEU A 70 63.91 -11.65 12.37
N HIS A 71 62.80 -11.20 11.78
CA HIS A 71 62.05 -10.09 12.33
C HIS A 71 61.23 -10.49 13.57
N GLN A 72 60.73 -11.72 13.66
CA GLN A 72 60.10 -12.22 14.88
C GLN A 72 61.10 -12.34 16.03
N ALA A 73 62.34 -12.81 15.78
CA ALA A 73 63.39 -12.84 16.80
C ALA A 73 63.68 -11.43 17.37
N LEU A 74 63.78 -10.43 16.49
CA LEU A 74 63.98 -9.04 16.89
C LEU A 74 62.75 -8.44 17.59
N LEU A 75 61.55 -8.80 17.16
CA LEU A 75 60.30 -8.25 17.69
C LEU A 75 60.13 -8.52 19.20
N HIS A 76 60.69 -9.61 19.74
CA HIS A 76 60.68 -9.91 21.18
C HIS A 76 61.26 -8.76 22.02
N GLY A 77 62.31 -8.08 21.53
CA GLY A 77 62.92 -6.93 22.21
C GLY A 77 62.34 -5.57 21.78
N LEU A 78 61.46 -5.54 20.78
CA LEU A 78 61.01 -4.32 20.10
C LEU A 78 59.48 -4.14 20.11
N LEU A 79 58.76 -4.81 21.01
CA LEU A 79 57.30 -4.72 21.13
C LEU A 79 56.81 -3.29 21.39
N ASP A 80 57.59 -2.43 22.06
CA ASP A 80 57.24 -1.01 22.24
C ASP A 80 57.52 -0.18 20.98
N HIS A 81 58.32 -0.68 20.03
CA HIS A 81 58.73 0.03 18.82
C HIS A 81 57.91 -0.37 17.57
N ILE A 82 56.73 -0.94 17.77
CA ILE A 82 55.79 -1.23 16.68
C ILE A 82 54.90 -0.03 16.40
N ALA A 83 54.45 0.07 15.15
CA ALA A 83 53.47 1.06 14.74
C ALA A 83 52.62 0.59 13.56
N VAL A 84 51.39 1.09 13.49
CA VAL A 84 50.45 0.87 12.39
C VAL A 84 50.24 2.17 11.61
N LYS A 85 50.14 2.06 10.31
CA LYS A 85 49.89 3.21 9.43
C LYS A 85 48.48 3.75 9.64
N ASP A 86 48.38 5.07 9.83
CA ASP A 86 47.13 5.81 9.95
C ASP A 86 46.67 6.40 8.60
N GLU A 87 45.47 7.00 8.60
CA GLU A 87 44.85 7.61 7.41
C GLU A 87 45.62 8.82 6.86
N LYS A 88 46.47 9.46 7.68
CA LYS A 88 47.27 10.65 7.31
C LYS A 88 48.67 10.27 6.82
N HIS A 89 48.88 9.01 6.44
CA HIS A 89 50.17 8.46 6.04
C HIS A 89 51.27 8.60 7.11
N GLN A 90 50.88 8.76 8.38
CA GLN A 90 51.76 8.68 9.54
C GLN A 90 51.62 7.30 10.19
N TYR A 91 52.44 7.01 11.19
CA TYR A 91 52.41 5.76 11.92
C TYR A 91 52.04 6.03 13.38
N LEU A 92 51.02 5.33 13.87
CA LEU A 92 50.63 5.31 15.27
C LEU A 92 51.32 4.13 15.96
N GLY A 93 52.22 4.42 16.89
CA GLY A 93 52.91 3.43 17.70
C GLY A 93 52.35 3.31 19.12
N CYS A 94 52.96 2.42 19.89
CA CYS A 94 52.68 2.25 21.32
C CYS A 94 52.73 3.59 22.07
N ARG A 95 51.87 3.72 23.09
CA ARG A 95 51.69 4.93 23.89
C ARG A 95 51.28 6.17 23.07
N ASN A 96 50.50 5.95 22.01
CA ASN A 96 49.98 6.98 21.09
C ASN A 96 51.07 7.83 20.41
N ARG A 97 52.28 7.29 20.24
CA ARG A 97 53.37 7.98 19.55
C ARG A 97 53.07 8.08 18.06
N LYS A 98 52.98 9.30 17.53
CA LYS A 98 52.85 9.53 16.08
C LYS A 98 54.24 9.72 15.47
N MET A 99 54.61 8.86 14.54
CA MET A 99 55.92 8.83 13.91
C MET A 99 55.82 8.70 12.40
N VAL A 100 56.90 9.03 11.69
CA VAL A 100 57.03 8.83 10.24
C VAL A 100 58.28 8.00 9.96
N ILE A 101 58.29 7.26 8.85
CA ILE A 101 59.50 6.54 8.43
C ILE A 101 60.58 7.57 8.07
N PHE A 102 61.81 7.35 8.53
CA PHE A 102 62.94 8.22 8.18
C PHE A 102 63.13 8.32 6.65
N PRO A 103 63.30 9.52 6.05
CA PRO A 103 63.33 9.70 4.60
C PRO A 103 64.41 8.88 3.88
N GLY A 104 65.54 8.62 4.52
CA GLY A 104 66.61 7.77 3.98
C GLY A 104 66.34 6.27 4.05
N SER A 105 65.15 5.84 4.48
CA SER A 105 64.78 4.42 4.53
C SER A 105 64.36 3.91 3.15
N GLY A 106 64.83 2.70 2.78
CA GLY A 106 64.35 2.00 1.59
C GLY A 106 62.86 1.64 1.62
N LEU A 107 62.20 1.71 2.79
CA LEU A 107 60.75 1.53 2.93
C LEU A 107 59.95 2.84 2.87
N GLY A 108 60.61 3.98 2.59
CA GLY A 108 59.94 5.27 2.45
C GLY A 108 58.95 5.34 1.26
N SER A 109 59.21 4.58 0.19
CA SER A 109 58.34 4.51 -1.00
C SER A 109 57.36 3.33 -0.96
N LYS A 110 57.76 2.19 -0.36
CA LYS A 110 56.93 0.99 -0.16
C LYS A 110 56.64 0.79 1.33
N THR A 111 55.75 1.62 1.86
CA THR A 111 55.44 1.70 3.28
C THR A 111 54.53 0.52 3.71
N PRO A 112 54.92 -0.33 4.67
CA PRO A 112 54.09 -1.44 5.14
C PRO A 112 52.95 -0.96 6.04
N GLN A 113 51.85 -1.71 6.13
CA GLN A 113 50.73 -1.35 7.02
C GLN A 113 51.13 -1.37 8.49
N TRP A 114 51.92 -2.37 8.88
CA TRP A 114 52.50 -2.50 10.21
C TRP A 114 54.01 -2.51 10.09
N LEU A 115 54.69 -1.79 11.00
CA LEU A 115 56.14 -1.80 11.08
C LEU A 115 56.62 -2.05 12.50
N MET A 116 57.86 -2.52 12.59
CA MET A 116 58.70 -2.37 13.77
C MET A 116 59.90 -1.48 13.42
N ALA A 117 60.38 -0.72 14.40
CA ALA A 117 61.58 0.11 14.28
C ALA A 117 62.65 -0.37 15.26
N ALA A 118 63.93 -0.31 14.86
CA ALA A 118 65.01 -0.51 15.82
C ALA A 118 65.08 0.68 16.77
N GLU A 119 64.91 1.89 16.23
CA GLU A 119 65.03 3.15 16.97
C GLU A 119 63.91 4.11 16.61
N ILE A 120 63.45 4.86 17.62
CA ILE A 120 62.51 5.97 17.46
C ILE A 120 63.24 7.24 17.93
N VAL A 121 63.49 8.17 17.02
CA VAL A 121 64.32 9.36 17.27
C VAL A 121 63.53 10.63 17.02
N HIS A 122 63.56 11.56 17.97
CA HIS A 122 62.91 12.87 17.84
C HIS A 122 63.92 13.90 17.31
N THR A 123 63.63 14.47 16.14
CA THR A 123 64.36 15.64 15.61
C THR A 123 63.36 16.75 15.29
N THR A 124 63.04 16.99 14.01
CA THR A 124 61.94 17.87 13.60
C THR A 124 60.57 17.19 13.73
N ARG A 125 60.54 15.87 13.56
CA ARG A 125 59.41 14.97 13.80
C ARG A 125 59.93 13.74 14.54
N LEU A 126 59.02 12.92 15.03
CA LEU A 126 59.37 11.60 15.55
C LEU A 126 59.59 10.66 14.37
N TYR A 127 60.81 10.17 14.20
CA TYR A 127 61.21 9.32 13.09
C TYR A 127 61.46 7.88 13.54
N ALA A 128 60.86 6.93 12.82
CA ALA A 128 61.17 5.51 12.90
C ALA A 128 62.37 5.20 12.01
N ARG A 129 63.47 4.71 12.61
CA ARG A 129 64.72 4.38 11.92
C ARG A 129 64.96 2.87 11.95
N THR A 130 65.59 2.38 10.89
CA THR A 130 65.85 0.94 10.69
C THR A 130 64.56 0.15 10.88
N VAL A 131 63.65 0.29 9.92
CA VAL A 131 62.31 -0.30 9.98
C VAL A 131 62.21 -1.61 9.21
N ALA A 132 61.21 -2.42 9.55
CA ALA A 132 60.75 -3.57 8.78
C ALA A 132 59.23 -3.69 8.86
N GLY A 133 58.61 -4.20 7.80
CA GLY A 133 57.20 -4.59 7.82
C GLY A 133 57.00 -5.82 8.70
N ILE A 134 55.95 -5.82 9.51
CA ILE A 134 55.58 -6.96 10.37
C ILE A 134 54.11 -7.34 10.16
N GLN A 135 53.71 -8.49 10.69
CA GLN A 135 52.30 -8.90 10.75
C GLN A 135 51.76 -8.75 12.18
N PRO A 136 50.51 -8.28 12.37
CA PRO A 136 49.93 -8.11 13.71
C PRO A 136 49.82 -9.44 14.47
N GLN A 137 49.66 -10.57 13.77
CA GLN A 137 49.62 -11.90 14.39
C GLN A 137 50.93 -12.26 15.10
N TRP A 138 52.07 -11.76 14.63
CA TRP A 138 53.36 -11.95 15.31
C TRP A 138 53.36 -11.21 16.66
N VAL A 139 52.79 -10.01 16.69
CA VAL A 139 52.64 -9.22 17.91
C VAL A 139 51.67 -9.90 18.87
N GLU A 140 50.55 -10.43 18.38
CA GLU A 140 49.59 -11.17 19.21
C GLU A 140 50.23 -12.41 19.86
N HIS A 141 51.03 -13.16 19.12
CA HIS A 141 51.70 -14.36 19.62
C HIS A 141 52.84 -14.03 20.59
N ILE A 142 53.80 -13.19 20.17
CA ILE A 142 55.01 -12.86 20.95
C ILE A 142 54.64 -12.03 22.19
N GLY A 143 53.70 -11.09 22.04
CA GLY A 143 53.25 -10.20 23.10
C GLY A 143 52.07 -10.72 23.90
N ALA A 144 51.67 -12.00 23.77
CA ALA A 144 50.43 -12.54 24.35
C ALA A 144 50.26 -12.20 25.85
N HIS A 145 51.34 -12.30 26.62
CA HIS A 145 51.39 -12.02 28.06
C HIS A 145 51.26 -10.53 28.43
N LEU A 146 51.33 -9.62 27.44
CA LEU A 146 51.27 -8.16 27.61
C LEU A 146 50.00 -7.55 27.01
N LEU A 147 49.20 -8.36 26.31
CA LEU A 147 47.96 -7.89 25.71
C LEU A 147 46.90 -7.59 26.78
N LYS A 148 46.19 -6.49 26.60
CA LYS A 148 44.96 -6.19 27.33
C LYS A 148 43.75 -6.50 26.46
N HIS A 149 42.80 -7.21 27.06
CA HIS A 149 41.57 -7.68 26.45
C HIS A 149 40.40 -6.82 26.95
N SER A 150 39.52 -6.40 26.04
CA SER A 150 38.27 -5.71 26.37
C SER A 150 37.16 -6.31 25.54
N TYR A 151 36.02 -6.58 26.16
CA TYR A 151 34.89 -7.26 25.54
C TYR A 151 33.68 -6.33 25.43
N SER A 152 32.90 -6.47 24.37
CA SER A 152 31.78 -5.56 24.06
C SER A 152 30.72 -6.22 23.18
N GLU A 153 29.54 -5.59 23.18
CA GLU A 153 28.37 -5.96 22.36
C GLU A 153 28.00 -7.45 22.42
N PRO A 154 27.69 -8.00 23.61
CA PRO A 154 27.17 -9.36 23.67
C PRO A 154 25.80 -9.42 22.97
N HIS A 155 25.63 -10.36 22.03
CA HIS A 155 24.41 -10.45 21.21
C HIS A 155 24.10 -11.88 20.80
N TRP A 156 22.82 -12.18 20.60
CA TRP A 156 22.37 -13.45 20.07
C TRP A 156 22.71 -13.62 18.58
N GLN A 157 23.32 -14.75 18.21
CA GLN A 157 23.61 -15.10 16.83
C GLN A 157 22.64 -16.19 16.34
N LYS A 158 21.48 -15.79 15.79
CA LYS A 158 20.37 -16.69 15.38
C LYS A 158 20.84 -17.96 14.64
N LYS A 159 21.64 -17.81 13.57
CA LYS A 159 22.12 -18.94 12.74
C LYS A 159 23.06 -19.88 13.49
N ALA A 160 23.93 -19.35 14.35
CA ALA A 160 24.91 -20.14 15.10
C ALA A 160 24.34 -20.67 16.42
N ALA A 161 23.14 -20.22 16.82
CA ALA A 161 22.46 -20.53 18.06
C ALA A 161 23.36 -20.38 19.30
N ARG A 162 24.10 -19.25 19.39
CA ARG A 162 25.00 -18.94 20.51
C ARG A 162 25.10 -17.44 20.74
N VAL A 163 25.61 -17.03 21.90
CA VAL A 163 25.92 -15.64 22.18
C VAL A 163 27.31 -15.29 21.67
N GLY A 164 27.34 -14.38 20.71
CA GLY A 164 28.56 -13.79 20.19
C GLY A 164 28.90 -12.50 20.92
N GLY A 165 30.16 -12.09 20.81
CA GLY A 165 30.60 -10.77 21.22
C GLY A 165 31.85 -10.35 20.46
N PHE A 166 32.33 -9.15 20.75
CA PHE A 166 33.57 -8.65 20.19
C PHE A 166 34.60 -8.42 21.27
N GLU A 167 35.84 -8.74 20.92
CA GLU A 167 37.02 -8.55 21.75
C GLU A 167 37.97 -7.58 21.04
N LYS A 168 38.47 -6.61 21.80
CA LYS A 168 39.50 -5.66 21.39
C LYS A 168 40.81 -6.01 22.12
N LEU A 169 41.87 -6.18 21.35
CA LEU A 169 43.21 -6.42 21.85
C LEU A 169 44.06 -5.16 21.75
N THR A 170 44.71 -4.80 22.85
CA THR A 170 45.62 -3.66 22.91
C THR A 170 46.96 -4.04 23.52
N LEU A 171 48.05 -3.51 22.96
CA LEU A 171 49.40 -3.63 23.49
C LEU A 171 49.96 -2.23 23.75
N TYR A 172 50.27 -1.92 25.01
CA TYR A 172 50.77 -0.58 25.41
C TYR A 172 49.94 0.59 24.85
N GLY A 173 48.62 0.45 24.81
CA GLY A 173 47.69 1.45 24.28
C GLY A 173 47.52 1.45 22.76
N LEU A 174 48.33 0.69 22.01
CA LEU A 174 48.13 0.48 20.58
C LEU A 174 47.11 -0.63 20.34
N VAL A 175 46.13 -0.39 19.47
CA VAL A 175 45.13 -1.39 19.10
C VAL A 175 45.75 -2.37 18.12
N ILE A 176 45.91 -3.64 18.54
CA ILE A 176 46.45 -4.71 17.69
C ILE A 176 45.32 -5.34 16.88
N ASN A 177 44.23 -5.68 17.55
CA ASN A 177 43.02 -6.17 16.93
C ASN A 177 41.83 -5.35 17.43
N PRO A 178 41.20 -4.53 16.57
CA PRO A 178 40.13 -3.65 17.02
C PRO A 178 38.83 -4.39 17.34
N ARG A 179 38.59 -5.55 16.71
CA ARG A 179 37.29 -6.24 16.77
C ARG A 179 37.39 -7.71 16.34
N ARG A 180 37.78 -8.59 17.26
CA ARG A 180 37.77 -10.05 17.09
C ARG A 180 36.44 -10.62 17.52
N ARG A 181 35.79 -11.43 16.67
CA ARG A 181 34.57 -12.16 17.04
C ARG A 181 34.91 -13.29 18.01
N ILE A 182 34.18 -13.39 19.11
CA ILE A 182 34.37 -14.41 20.14
C ILE A 182 33.05 -15.09 20.51
N ASN A 183 33.17 -16.27 21.13
CA ASN A 183 32.07 -16.87 21.87
C ASN A 183 31.99 -16.20 23.25
N TYR A 184 30.96 -15.39 23.48
CA TYR A 184 30.88 -14.54 24.67
C TYR A 184 30.68 -15.36 25.95
N ALA A 185 30.11 -16.57 25.85
CA ALA A 185 29.94 -17.47 26.98
C ALA A 185 31.27 -17.93 27.62
N ALA A 186 32.41 -17.82 26.90
CA ALA A 186 33.72 -18.11 27.47
C ALA A 186 34.26 -16.95 28.35
N VAL A 187 33.67 -15.76 28.24
CA VAL A 187 34.06 -14.56 28.96
C VAL A 187 33.12 -14.31 30.13
N ASP A 188 31.82 -14.32 29.87
CA ASP A 188 30.77 -14.11 30.86
C ASP A 188 29.60 -15.09 30.60
N PRO A 189 29.63 -16.27 31.24
CA PRO A 189 28.59 -17.28 31.07
C PRO A 189 27.21 -16.82 31.55
N ALA A 190 27.15 -15.98 32.58
CA ALA A 190 25.90 -15.52 33.18
C ALA A 190 25.16 -14.55 32.23
N ALA A 191 25.87 -13.53 31.73
CA ALA A 191 25.31 -12.63 30.73
C ALA A 191 24.95 -13.36 29.41
N ALA A 192 25.78 -14.34 29.00
CA ALA A 192 25.47 -15.16 27.83
C ALA A 192 24.21 -16.03 28.04
N ARG A 193 24.00 -16.56 29.24
CA ARG A 193 22.80 -17.31 29.58
C ARG A 193 21.56 -16.40 29.50
N GLU A 194 21.62 -15.22 30.09
CA GLU A 194 20.49 -14.28 30.07
C GLU A 194 20.07 -13.95 28.63
N ILE A 195 21.05 -13.59 27.79
CA ILE A 195 20.82 -13.30 26.36
C ILE A 195 20.26 -14.53 25.63
N PHE A 196 20.76 -15.73 25.93
CA PHE A 196 20.21 -16.96 25.36
C PHE A 196 18.73 -17.13 25.70
N ILE A 197 18.33 -17.02 26.97
CA ILE A 197 16.93 -17.22 27.37
C ILE A 197 16.04 -16.15 26.72
N ARG A 198 16.40 -14.87 26.83
CA ARG A 198 15.61 -13.76 26.30
C ARG A 198 15.44 -13.87 24.78
N PHE A 199 16.53 -13.94 24.03
CA PHE A 199 16.44 -13.89 22.57
C PHE A 199 16.08 -15.23 21.94
N ALA A 200 16.62 -16.34 22.44
CA ALA A 200 16.38 -17.65 21.83
C ALA A 200 15.01 -18.23 22.19
N LEU A 201 14.59 -18.12 23.46
CA LEU A 201 13.40 -18.81 23.98
C LEU A 201 12.20 -17.86 24.14
N VAL A 202 12.38 -16.69 24.75
CA VAL A 202 11.28 -15.73 24.97
C VAL A 202 10.88 -15.05 23.66
N TYR A 203 11.83 -14.41 22.97
CA TYR A 203 11.59 -13.75 21.67
C TYR A 203 11.53 -14.71 20.48
N GLY A 204 11.72 -16.02 20.70
CA GLY A 204 11.58 -17.03 19.67
C GLY A 204 12.58 -16.92 18.51
N GLU A 205 13.72 -16.23 18.67
CA GLU A 205 14.68 -16.00 17.58
C GLU A 205 15.54 -17.22 17.24
N TRP A 206 15.26 -18.36 17.86
CA TRP A 206 15.93 -19.63 17.62
C TRP A 206 14.98 -20.66 17.06
N ASN A 207 15.23 -21.09 15.83
CA ASN A 207 14.60 -22.30 15.30
C ASN A 207 15.25 -23.52 15.96
N SER A 208 14.62 -24.00 17.02
CA SER A 208 15.17 -25.04 17.88
C SER A 208 15.00 -26.41 17.22
N GLY A 209 13.89 -26.63 16.51
CA GLY A 209 13.46 -27.96 16.07
C GLY A 209 13.12 -28.90 17.24
N VAL A 210 12.92 -28.35 18.44
CA VAL A 210 12.52 -29.07 19.65
C VAL A 210 11.03 -28.83 19.85
N SER A 211 10.22 -29.89 19.77
CA SER A 211 8.74 -29.80 19.74
C SER A 211 8.17 -28.88 20.81
N VAL A 212 8.52 -29.09 22.09
CA VAL A 212 7.98 -28.27 23.19
C VAL A 212 8.32 -26.77 23.07
N ILE A 213 9.47 -26.41 22.49
CA ILE A 213 9.85 -25.01 22.30
C ILE A 213 9.13 -24.39 21.09
N GLU A 214 8.95 -25.16 20.02
CA GLU A 214 8.14 -24.71 18.88
C GLU A 214 6.66 -24.56 19.26
N ASP A 215 6.11 -25.50 20.06
CA ASP A 215 4.75 -25.44 20.59
C ASP A 215 4.54 -24.19 21.47
N ASN A 216 5.49 -23.91 22.37
CA ASN A 216 5.48 -22.71 23.22
C ASN A 216 5.46 -21.43 22.38
N ARG A 217 6.31 -21.36 21.34
CA ARG A 217 6.35 -20.20 20.45
C ARG A 217 5.01 -20.02 19.73
N GLN A 218 4.41 -21.09 19.23
CA GLN A 218 3.11 -21.03 18.58
C GLN A 218 2.02 -20.54 19.54
N GLN A 219 1.98 -21.02 20.78
CA GLN A 219 1.00 -20.54 21.76
C GLN A 219 1.16 -19.05 22.11
N ILE A 220 2.40 -18.57 22.22
CA ILE A 220 2.69 -17.14 22.42
C ILE A 220 2.19 -16.33 21.22
N GLU A 221 2.50 -16.77 20.00
CA GLU A 221 2.02 -16.13 18.76
C GLU A 221 0.48 -16.12 18.67
N ASP A 222 -0.18 -17.21 19.05
CA ASP A 222 -1.65 -17.32 19.04
C ASP A 222 -2.30 -16.34 20.04
N ILE A 223 -1.73 -16.20 21.25
CA ILE A 223 -2.23 -15.24 22.25
C ILE A 223 -2.00 -13.80 21.80
N GLN A 224 -0.84 -13.49 21.21
CA GLN A 224 -0.55 -12.17 20.64
C GLN A 224 -1.52 -11.81 19.51
N GLN A 225 -1.93 -12.78 18.68
CA GLN A 225 -2.96 -12.57 17.65
C GLN A 225 -4.32 -12.28 18.30
N ILE A 226 -4.65 -12.93 19.42
CA ILE A 226 -5.88 -12.63 20.17
C ILE A 226 -5.80 -11.23 20.78
N GLU A 227 -4.67 -10.82 21.37
CA GLU A 227 -4.46 -9.44 21.87
C GLU A 227 -4.68 -8.40 20.77
N ALA A 228 -4.07 -8.61 19.61
CA ALA A 228 -4.21 -7.72 18.46
C ALA A 228 -5.66 -7.61 17.99
N ARG A 229 -6.40 -8.73 17.97
CA ARG A 229 -7.83 -8.78 17.62
C ARG A 229 -8.69 -8.03 18.63
N LEU A 230 -8.52 -8.34 19.92
CA LEU A 230 -9.31 -7.76 21.01
C LEU A 230 -8.88 -6.33 21.36
N ARG A 231 -7.77 -5.85 20.79
CA ARG A 231 -7.14 -4.56 21.12
C ARG A 231 -6.91 -4.41 22.63
N GLN A 232 -6.60 -5.52 23.29
CA GLN A 232 -6.32 -5.60 24.72
C GLN A 232 -4.82 -5.81 24.89
N ARG A 233 -4.20 -4.98 25.74
CA ARG A 233 -2.83 -5.23 26.19
C ARG A 233 -2.86 -6.15 27.39
N ASP A 234 -1.74 -6.84 27.62
CA ASP A 234 -1.49 -7.60 28.83
C ASP A 234 -2.43 -8.81 28.99
N LEU A 235 -2.83 -9.43 27.88
CA LEU A 235 -3.40 -10.77 27.91
C LEU A 235 -2.28 -11.79 28.10
N LEU A 236 -1.14 -11.60 27.42
CA LEU A 236 0.07 -12.39 27.61
C LEU A 236 0.83 -11.91 28.86
N ILE A 237 1.38 -12.85 29.65
CA ILE A 237 2.33 -12.55 30.73
C ILE A 237 3.57 -11.81 30.21
N SER A 238 4.27 -11.10 31.10
CA SER A 238 5.40 -10.28 30.68
C SER A 238 6.59 -11.11 30.18
N ASP A 239 7.47 -10.48 29.39
CA ASP A 239 8.75 -11.07 28.99
C ASP A 239 9.60 -11.49 30.19
N GLU A 240 9.50 -10.78 31.31
CA GLU A 240 10.20 -11.12 32.56
C GLU A 240 9.61 -12.38 33.20
N ASP A 241 8.30 -12.59 33.15
CA ASP A 241 7.66 -13.82 33.65
C ASP A 241 8.04 -15.02 32.78
N LEU A 242 8.07 -14.85 31.45
CA LEU A 242 8.55 -15.87 30.51
C LEU A 242 10.04 -16.17 30.73
N PHE A 243 10.86 -15.14 30.95
CA PHE A 243 12.27 -15.30 31.31
C PHE A 243 12.42 -16.10 32.60
N ALA A 244 11.73 -15.70 33.67
CA ALA A 244 11.76 -16.37 34.97
C ALA A 244 11.29 -17.83 34.87
N PHE A 245 10.28 -18.11 34.05
CA PHE A 245 9.81 -19.47 33.77
C PHE A 245 10.94 -20.35 33.24
N TYR A 246 11.68 -19.90 32.23
CA TYR A 246 12.79 -20.65 31.66
C TYR A 246 14.01 -20.69 32.58
N ASP A 247 14.37 -19.57 33.22
CA ASP A 247 15.56 -19.48 34.05
C ASP A 247 15.51 -20.43 35.25
N GLN A 248 14.35 -20.53 35.93
CA GLN A 248 14.13 -21.49 37.02
C GLN A 248 14.23 -22.96 36.57
N ARG A 249 14.02 -23.24 35.28
CA ARG A 249 13.97 -24.61 34.74
C ARG A 249 15.27 -25.01 34.07
N LEU A 250 16.05 -24.10 33.50
CA LEU A 250 17.27 -24.44 32.78
C LEU A 250 18.48 -24.51 33.73
N PRO A 251 19.39 -25.50 33.60
CA PRO A 251 20.65 -25.49 34.33
C PRO A 251 21.53 -24.28 33.98
N GLU A 252 22.33 -23.78 34.92
CA GLU A 252 23.16 -22.55 34.77
C GLU A 252 24.10 -22.56 33.54
N ASN A 253 24.59 -23.74 33.14
CA ASN A 253 25.51 -23.88 32.01
C ASN A 253 24.84 -23.87 30.61
N ILE A 254 23.52 -23.67 30.54
CA ILE A 254 22.80 -23.59 29.26
C ILE A 254 22.78 -22.15 28.75
N HIS A 255 23.68 -21.86 27.81
CA HIS A 255 23.87 -20.53 27.20
C HIS A 255 23.99 -20.60 25.66
N SER A 256 23.60 -21.73 25.05
CA SER A 256 23.61 -21.92 23.60
C SER A 256 22.64 -23.02 23.19
N GLY A 257 22.19 -23.00 21.94
CA GLY A 257 21.31 -24.01 21.39
C GLY A 257 21.96 -25.40 21.34
N ALA A 258 23.27 -25.49 21.16
CA ALA A 258 24.00 -26.77 21.20
C ALA A 258 24.02 -27.36 22.63
N ALA A 259 24.32 -26.53 23.64
CA ALA A 259 24.26 -26.93 25.04
C ALA A 259 22.84 -27.34 25.44
N PHE A 260 21.83 -26.54 25.05
CA PHE A 260 20.42 -26.84 25.28
C PHE A 260 20.03 -28.18 24.67
N LYS A 261 20.29 -28.42 23.39
CA LYS A 261 19.92 -29.68 22.70
C LYS A 261 20.58 -30.90 23.33
N LYS A 262 21.86 -30.79 23.72
CA LYS A 262 22.58 -31.88 24.39
C LYS A 262 21.92 -32.21 25.73
N TRP A 263 21.61 -31.18 26.52
CA TRP A 263 20.95 -31.31 27.80
C TRP A 263 19.50 -31.82 27.69
N PHE A 264 18.73 -31.31 26.73
CA PHE A 264 17.33 -31.70 26.49
C PHE A 264 17.19 -33.18 26.15
N ARG A 265 18.18 -33.81 25.50
CA ARG A 265 18.18 -35.26 25.24
C ARG A 265 18.36 -36.13 26.50
N GLN A 266 18.82 -35.54 27.59
CA GLN A 266 19.18 -36.24 28.83
C GLN A 266 18.20 -35.98 29.96
N ILE A 267 17.17 -35.15 29.72
CA ILE A 267 16.21 -34.78 30.74
C ILE A 267 15.12 -35.84 30.88
N ASN A 268 14.73 -36.14 32.13
CA ASN A 268 13.69 -37.12 32.42
C ASN A 268 12.27 -36.59 32.16
N ASP A 269 12.08 -35.28 32.31
CA ASP A 269 10.79 -34.60 32.14
C ASP A 269 10.94 -33.40 31.19
N PRO A 270 10.82 -33.60 29.87
CA PRO A 270 10.82 -32.51 28.89
C PRO A 270 9.60 -31.58 29.00
N GLU A 271 8.49 -32.09 29.50
CA GLU A 271 7.20 -31.40 29.57
C GLU A 271 7.19 -30.27 30.60
N ARG A 272 8.12 -30.28 31.56
CA ARG A 272 8.32 -29.14 32.49
C ARG A 272 8.62 -27.82 31.78
N LEU A 273 9.09 -27.83 30.54
CA LEU A 273 9.32 -26.64 29.71
C LEU A 273 8.07 -26.18 28.94
N ARG A 274 6.96 -26.91 28.99
CA ARG A 274 5.72 -26.56 28.30
C ARG A 274 5.03 -25.39 29.01
N LEU A 275 4.80 -24.33 28.25
CA LEU A 275 3.87 -23.26 28.56
C LEU A 275 2.48 -23.78 28.18
N THR A 276 1.53 -23.67 29.10
CA THR A 276 0.12 -23.96 28.82
C THR A 276 -0.62 -22.64 28.68
N PRO A 277 -1.77 -22.58 27.98
CA PRO A 277 -2.52 -21.34 27.84
C PRO A 277 -2.79 -20.64 29.17
N GLU A 278 -3.09 -21.39 30.23
CA GLU A 278 -3.38 -20.84 31.57
C GLU A 278 -2.15 -20.18 32.21
N LYS A 279 -0.93 -20.61 31.87
CA LYS A 279 0.32 -20.01 32.37
C LYS A 279 0.74 -18.79 31.55
N LEU A 280 0.27 -18.70 30.31
CA LEU A 280 0.58 -17.60 29.41
C LEU A 280 -0.34 -16.41 29.60
N LEU A 281 -1.54 -16.62 30.17
CA LEU A 281 -2.51 -15.57 30.39
C LEU A 281 -2.25 -14.83 31.69
N ALA A 282 -2.24 -13.50 31.65
CA ALA A 282 -2.16 -12.65 32.84
C ALA A 282 -3.49 -12.57 33.63
N GLY A 283 -4.58 -13.10 33.06
CA GLY A 283 -5.92 -13.12 33.64
C GLY A 283 -6.82 -14.20 33.02
N ASP A 284 -8.14 -14.02 33.08
CA ASP A 284 -9.08 -14.98 32.50
C ASP A 284 -9.01 -15.03 30.96
N ALA A 285 -9.13 -16.24 30.41
CA ALA A 285 -9.17 -16.43 28.97
C ALA A 285 -10.41 -15.76 28.35
N PRO A 286 -10.28 -15.09 27.19
CA PRO A 286 -11.43 -14.54 26.49
C PRO A 286 -12.39 -15.66 26.07
N THR A 287 -13.69 -15.40 26.16
CA THR A 287 -14.69 -16.39 25.75
C THR A 287 -14.70 -16.58 24.22
N ALA A 288 -15.13 -17.75 23.75
CA ALA A 288 -15.21 -18.04 22.32
C ALA A 288 -16.08 -17.02 21.56
N SER A 289 -17.20 -16.59 22.15
CA SER A 289 -18.07 -15.56 21.54
C SER A 289 -17.39 -14.20 21.41
N THR A 290 -16.53 -13.82 22.36
CA THR A 290 -15.72 -12.60 22.26
C THR A 290 -14.74 -12.69 21.10
N ILE A 291 -14.10 -13.84 20.92
CA ILE A 291 -13.16 -14.09 19.83
C ILE A 291 -13.90 -14.09 18.48
N ASP A 292 -15.02 -14.80 18.37
CA ASP A 292 -15.82 -14.92 17.14
C ASP A 292 -16.35 -13.58 16.62
N ALA A 293 -16.50 -12.58 17.49
CA ALA A 293 -16.83 -11.21 17.10
C ALA A 293 -15.74 -10.53 16.24
N TYR A 294 -14.52 -11.07 16.20
CA TYR A 294 -13.37 -10.60 15.42
C TYR A 294 -12.94 -11.65 14.39
N PRO A 295 -13.72 -11.93 13.34
CA PRO A 295 -13.46 -13.03 12.41
C PRO A 295 -12.13 -12.88 11.66
N LEU A 296 -11.52 -14.00 11.25
CA LEU A 296 -10.33 -14.01 10.38
C LEU A 296 -10.66 -13.84 8.89
N GLU A 297 -11.94 -13.92 8.53
CA GLU A 297 -12.41 -13.79 7.16
C GLU A 297 -13.56 -12.79 7.07
N TRP A 298 -13.51 -11.96 6.04
CA TRP A 298 -14.61 -11.13 5.58
C TRP A 298 -15.41 -11.85 4.50
N ARG A 299 -16.74 -11.81 4.59
CA ARG A 299 -17.65 -12.49 3.65
C ARG A 299 -18.61 -11.52 2.98
N GLN A 300 -18.62 -11.53 1.65
CA GLN A 300 -19.47 -10.67 0.84
C GLN A 300 -19.62 -11.20 -0.59
N ASN A 301 -20.84 -11.23 -1.14
CA ASN A 301 -21.08 -11.58 -2.55
C ASN A 301 -20.45 -12.92 -2.98
N GLY A 302 -20.36 -13.90 -2.06
CA GLY A 302 -19.69 -15.19 -2.28
C GLY A 302 -18.16 -15.18 -2.07
N LEU A 303 -17.54 -14.00 -1.92
CA LEU A 303 -16.12 -13.85 -1.59
C LEU A 303 -15.85 -14.18 -0.13
N ARG A 304 -14.70 -14.81 0.12
CA ARG A 304 -14.10 -14.99 1.44
C ARG A 304 -12.70 -14.37 1.39
N LEU A 305 -12.48 -13.33 2.17
CA LEU A 305 -11.27 -12.50 2.11
C LEU A 305 -10.59 -12.46 3.48
N PRO A 306 -9.26 -12.61 3.58
CA PRO A 306 -8.57 -12.57 4.87
C PRO A 306 -8.68 -11.21 5.55
N LEU A 307 -8.84 -11.24 6.88
CA LEU A 307 -8.72 -10.11 7.78
C LEU A 307 -7.43 -10.23 8.61
N GLU A 308 -6.71 -9.14 8.74
CA GLU A 308 -5.53 -9.03 9.61
C GLU A 308 -5.78 -7.92 10.65
N TYR A 309 -5.39 -8.18 11.89
CA TYR A 309 -5.59 -7.26 13.00
C TYR A 309 -4.24 -6.78 13.51
N HIS A 310 -4.11 -5.48 13.67
CA HIS A 310 -2.92 -4.86 14.26
C HIS A 310 -3.35 -3.94 15.38
N PHE A 311 -2.70 -4.04 16.54
CA PHE A 311 -2.96 -3.17 17.67
C PHE A 311 -1.71 -2.37 18.03
N GLU A 312 -1.60 -1.21 17.39
CA GLU A 312 -0.52 -0.27 17.65
C GLU A 312 -1.08 1.16 17.50
N PRO A 313 -1.60 1.74 18.59
CA PRO A 313 -2.20 3.07 18.56
C PRO A 313 -1.27 4.10 17.91
N GLY A 314 -1.75 4.74 16.85
CA GLY A 314 -1.00 5.74 16.08
C GLY A 314 -0.27 5.21 14.83
N ALA A 315 -0.16 3.88 14.66
CA ALA A 315 0.37 3.29 13.45
C ALA A 315 -0.63 3.40 12.28
N GLU A 316 -0.12 3.50 11.05
CA GLU A 316 -0.97 3.61 9.85
C GLU A 316 -1.82 2.34 9.63
N ASN A 317 -1.31 1.17 10.02
CA ASN A 317 -1.99 -0.12 9.90
C ASN A 317 -2.82 -0.50 11.13
N ASP A 318 -2.98 0.39 12.13
CA ASP A 318 -3.78 0.11 13.33
C ASP A 318 -5.25 -0.21 13.00
N GLY A 319 -5.78 -1.23 13.68
CA GLY A 319 -7.13 -1.76 13.50
C GLY A 319 -7.19 -2.97 12.58
N VAL A 320 -8.31 -3.10 11.88
CA VAL A 320 -8.60 -4.24 10.99
C VAL A 320 -8.25 -3.91 9.54
N THR A 321 -7.49 -4.80 8.90
CA THR A 321 -7.12 -4.74 7.48
C THR A 321 -7.79 -5.87 6.70
N LEU A 322 -8.56 -5.51 5.68
CA LEU A 322 -9.10 -6.41 4.68
C LEU A 322 -8.12 -6.60 3.52
N LYS A 323 -7.67 -7.85 3.32
CA LYS A 323 -6.78 -8.23 2.22
C LYS A 323 -7.59 -8.54 0.96
N ILE A 324 -7.41 -7.76 -0.09
CA ILE A 324 -8.22 -7.82 -1.31
C ILE A 324 -7.33 -8.15 -2.51
N PRO A 325 -7.51 -9.30 -3.17
CA PRO A 325 -6.91 -9.56 -4.47
C PRO A 325 -7.35 -8.52 -5.51
N LEU A 326 -6.43 -8.06 -6.35
CA LEU A 326 -6.73 -7.06 -7.39
C LEU A 326 -7.92 -7.46 -8.28
N ALA A 327 -8.11 -8.76 -8.54
CA ALA A 327 -9.17 -9.31 -9.39
C ALA A 327 -10.60 -9.10 -8.86
N VAL A 328 -10.77 -8.92 -7.54
CA VAL A 328 -12.09 -8.76 -6.90
C VAL A 328 -12.30 -7.37 -6.32
N LEU A 329 -11.33 -6.46 -6.50
CA LEU A 329 -11.37 -5.10 -5.94
C LEU A 329 -12.66 -4.33 -6.29
N ARG A 330 -13.21 -4.53 -7.50
CA ARG A 330 -14.45 -3.87 -7.95
C ARG A 330 -15.72 -4.47 -7.36
N GLN A 331 -15.66 -5.68 -6.80
CA GLN A 331 -16.80 -6.39 -6.20
C GLN A 331 -17.00 -6.08 -4.71
N ILE A 332 -16.03 -5.43 -4.08
CA ILE A 332 -16.10 -5.05 -2.66
C ILE A 332 -17.07 -3.88 -2.51
N ASP A 333 -18.08 -4.03 -1.66
CA ASP A 333 -18.98 -2.89 -1.37
C ASP A 333 -18.37 -2.05 -0.26
N PRO A 334 -18.01 -0.77 -0.52
CA PRO A 334 -17.51 0.11 0.52
C PRO A 334 -18.53 0.29 1.66
N ASP A 335 -19.83 0.34 1.36
CA ASP A 335 -20.89 0.58 2.34
C ASP A 335 -20.97 -0.56 3.36
N ARG A 336 -20.81 -1.81 2.88
CA ARG A 336 -20.74 -2.97 3.76
C ARG A 336 -19.50 -2.93 4.66
N CYS A 337 -18.36 -2.47 4.14
CA CYS A 337 -17.12 -2.34 4.91
C CYS A 337 -17.19 -1.23 5.97
N GLU A 338 -18.09 -0.25 5.85
CA GLU A 338 -18.30 0.77 6.89
C GLU A 338 -18.79 0.17 8.21
N TRP A 339 -19.49 -0.97 8.17
CA TRP A 339 -19.96 -1.68 9.36
C TRP A 339 -18.82 -2.26 10.22
N LEU A 340 -17.60 -2.36 9.69
CA LEU A 340 -16.48 -3.08 10.31
C LEU A 340 -16.86 -4.53 10.68
N VAL A 341 -16.05 -5.15 11.53
CA VAL A 341 -16.32 -6.45 12.14
C VAL A 341 -17.20 -6.30 13.38
N PRO A 342 -17.97 -7.33 13.78
CA PRO A 342 -18.92 -7.24 14.88
C PRO A 342 -18.31 -6.72 16.20
N GLY A 343 -17.10 -7.16 16.54
CA GLY A 343 -16.40 -6.81 17.78
C GLY A 343 -16.03 -5.33 17.90
N MET A 344 -15.95 -4.61 16.78
CA MET A 344 -15.59 -3.18 16.74
C MET A 344 -16.80 -2.26 16.52
N LEU A 345 -17.96 -2.83 16.20
CA LEU A 345 -19.13 -2.05 15.78
C LEU A 345 -19.74 -1.24 16.93
N GLU A 346 -19.82 -1.80 18.14
CA GLU A 346 -20.34 -1.06 19.30
C GLU A 346 -19.47 0.16 19.65
N GLU A 347 -18.13 0.00 19.64
CA GLU A 347 -17.19 1.11 19.85
C GLU A 347 -17.32 2.18 18.75
N LYS A 348 -17.49 1.74 17.49
CA LYS A 348 -17.73 2.65 16.36
C LYS A 348 -19.01 3.46 16.55
N ILE A 349 -20.12 2.81 16.90
CA ILE A 349 -21.40 3.46 17.17
C ILE A 349 -21.27 4.47 18.32
N LEU A 350 -20.61 4.08 19.42
CA LEU A 350 -20.35 4.97 20.55
C LEU A 350 -19.55 6.21 20.14
N THR A 351 -18.51 6.03 19.33
CA THR A 351 -17.65 7.11 18.84
C THR A 351 -18.44 8.06 17.92
N LEU A 352 -19.26 7.50 17.02
CA LEU A 352 -20.16 8.26 16.16
C LEU A 352 -21.13 9.12 17.00
N ILE A 353 -21.79 8.54 18.02
CA ILE A 353 -22.72 9.26 18.91
C ILE A 353 -21.98 10.37 19.69
N LYS A 354 -20.77 10.09 20.21
CA LYS A 354 -19.96 11.08 20.94
C LYS A 354 -19.51 12.25 20.07
N GLY A 355 -19.28 12.00 18.78
CA GLY A 355 -18.88 13.00 17.80
C GLY A 355 -20.03 13.85 17.24
N LEU A 356 -21.29 13.54 17.58
CA LEU A 356 -22.42 14.38 17.22
C LEU A 356 -22.31 15.79 17.83
N PRO A 357 -22.81 16.84 17.14
CA PRO A 357 -22.85 18.19 17.68
C PRO A 357 -23.61 18.24 19.01
N LYS A 358 -23.18 19.14 19.91
CA LYS A 358 -23.72 19.28 21.28
C LYS A 358 -25.25 19.35 21.32
N ARG A 359 -25.87 20.00 20.33
CA ARG A 359 -27.34 20.16 20.23
C ARG A 359 -28.09 18.83 20.06
N LEU A 360 -27.49 17.84 19.39
CA LEU A 360 -28.05 16.50 19.18
C LEU A 360 -27.57 15.53 20.24
N ARG A 361 -26.26 15.56 20.56
CA ARG A 361 -25.63 14.63 21.52
C ARG A 361 -26.29 14.60 22.90
N LYS A 362 -26.84 15.72 23.38
CA LYS A 362 -27.54 15.81 24.67
C LYS A 362 -28.76 14.88 24.79
N HIS A 363 -29.32 14.44 23.67
CA HIS A 363 -30.47 13.52 23.63
C HIS A 363 -30.07 12.04 23.74
N PHE A 364 -28.76 11.74 23.69
CA PHE A 364 -28.21 10.39 23.73
C PHE A 364 -27.30 10.21 24.95
N VAL A 365 -27.73 10.70 26.13
CA VAL A 365 -26.97 10.58 27.38
C VAL A 365 -27.71 9.60 28.30
N PRO A 366 -27.04 8.55 28.82
CA PRO A 366 -25.64 8.20 28.64
C PRO A 366 -25.32 7.58 27.26
N ALA A 367 -24.29 8.10 26.57
CA ALA A 367 -23.93 7.64 25.23
C ALA A 367 -23.61 6.13 25.12
N PRO A 368 -22.94 5.49 26.11
CA PRO A 368 -22.71 4.05 26.10
C PRO A 368 -24.00 3.23 26.04
N ASP A 369 -25.05 3.64 26.76
CA ASP A 369 -26.31 2.89 26.79
C ASP A 369 -27.04 2.97 25.46
N PHE A 370 -27.08 4.15 24.84
CA PHE A 370 -27.65 4.31 23.49
C PHE A 370 -26.85 3.57 22.43
N ALA A 371 -25.52 3.56 22.51
CA ALA A 371 -24.67 2.82 21.58
C ALA A 371 -24.95 1.31 21.66
N ARG A 372 -24.98 0.76 22.88
CA ARG A 372 -25.31 -0.64 23.13
C ARG A 372 -26.71 -1.02 22.66
N ALA A 373 -27.71 -0.20 22.97
CA ALA A 373 -29.08 -0.43 22.52
C ALA A 373 -29.20 -0.38 20.99
N ALA A 374 -28.52 0.58 20.33
CA ALA A 374 -28.50 0.68 18.88
C ALA A 374 -27.80 -0.52 18.24
N PHE A 375 -26.65 -0.93 18.77
CA PHE A 375 -25.93 -2.13 18.33
C PHE A 375 -26.80 -3.39 18.41
N GLN A 376 -27.58 -3.57 19.49
CA GLN A 376 -28.50 -4.69 19.65
C GLN A 376 -29.72 -4.65 18.73
N ALA A 377 -30.16 -3.44 18.34
CA ALA A 377 -31.39 -3.24 17.55
C ALA A 377 -31.15 -3.21 16.04
N ILE A 378 -29.93 -2.95 15.59
CA ILE A 378 -29.58 -2.85 14.17
C ILE A 378 -29.17 -4.23 13.65
N THR A 379 -29.65 -4.59 12.46
CA THR A 379 -29.13 -5.74 11.71
C THR A 379 -27.86 -5.33 10.96
N PRO A 380 -26.67 -5.86 11.31
CA PRO A 380 -25.43 -5.48 10.63
C PRO A 380 -25.42 -5.89 9.16
N TYR A 381 -24.69 -5.13 8.34
CA TYR A 381 -24.46 -5.40 6.91
C TYR A 381 -25.70 -5.31 6.00
N GLU A 382 -26.82 -4.80 6.50
CA GLU A 382 -28.01 -4.49 5.71
C GLU A 382 -28.06 -2.98 5.42
N GLY A 383 -27.80 -2.62 4.16
CA GLY A 383 -27.72 -1.22 3.74
C GLY A 383 -26.53 -0.46 4.33
N GLN A 384 -26.65 0.86 4.42
CA GLN A 384 -25.61 1.75 4.92
C GLN A 384 -25.72 1.95 6.44
N LEU A 385 -24.57 1.99 7.13
CA LEU A 385 -24.49 2.13 8.59
C LEU A 385 -25.17 3.41 9.10
N ILE A 386 -24.86 4.55 8.48
CA ILE A 386 -25.33 5.86 8.95
C ILE A 386 -26.86 6.01 8.86
N PRO A 387 -27.53 5.68 7.73
CA PRO A 387 -28.99 5.65 7.67
C PRO A 387 -29.63 4.68 8.67
N ALA A 388 -29.09 3.46 8.79
CA ALA A 388 -29.61 2.46 9.72
C ALA A 388 -29.52 2.92 11.19
N LEU A 389 -28.39 3.54 11.56
CA LEU A 389 -28.18 4.10 12.89
C LEU A 389 -29.12 5.30 13.15
N SER A 390 -29.26 6.20 12.18
CA SER A 390 -30.15 7.36 12.28
C SER A 390 -31.60 6.95 12.46
N ALA A 391 -32.06 5.95 11.69
CA ALA A 391 -33.41 5.40 11.80
C ALA A 391 -33.64 4.74 13.18
N THR A 392 -32.66 3.98 13.67
CA THR A 392 -32.74 3.30 14.97
C THR A 392 -32.78 4.28 16.13
N LEU A 393 -31.89 5.27 16.15
CA LEU A 393 -31.87 6.30 17.21
C LEU A 393 -33.13 7.17 17.19
N ASN A 394 -33.67 7.48 16.01
CA ASN A 394 -34.95 8.18 15.88
C ASN A 394 -36.10 7.33 16.43
N ARG A 395 -36.13 6.02 16.18
CA ARG A 395 -37.13 5.11 16.78
C ARG A 395 -37.04 5.08 18.31
N MET A 396 -35.84 5.16 18.86
CA MET A 396 -35.60 5.15 20.31
C MET A 396 -35.96 6.46 21.01
N THR A 397 -35.78 7.61 20.35
CA THR A 397 -35.82 8.94 21.00
C THR A 397 -36.81 9.94 20.38
N GLY A 398 -37.32 9.67 19.18
CA GLY A 398 -38.07 10.61 18.35
C GLY A 398 -37.23 11.73 17.72
N ILE A 399 -35.91 11.73 17.93
CA ILE A 399 -35.00 12.75 17.39
C ILE A 399 -34.39 12.26 16.08
N ALA A 400 -34.69 12.96 14.98
CA ALA A 400 -34.06 12.73 13.70
C ALA A 400 -32.63 13.29 13.69
N VAL A 401 -31.66 12.44 13.37
CA VAL A 401 -30.26 12.81 13.14
C VAL A 401 -30.00 12.80 11.63
N PRO A 402 -29.80 13.96 10.97
CA PRO A 402 -29.45 14.02 9.56
C PRO A 402 -28.07 13.40 9.27
N ALA A 403 -27.89 12.77 8.12
CA ALA A 403 -26.63 12.15 7.68
C ALA A 403 -25.43 13.10 7.79
N ALA A 404 -25.62 14.38 7.44
CA ALA A 404 -24.59 15.41 7.46
C ALA A 404 -24.07 15.77 8.86
N GLU A 405 -24.78 15.42 9.93
CA GLU A 405 -24.37 15.73 11.31
C GLU A 405 -23.44 14.67 11.90
N TRP A 406 -23.30 13.51 11.26
CA TRP A 406 -22.38 12.46 11.70
C TRP A 406 -20.93 12.85 11.44
N PRO A 407 -20.01 12.56 12.38
CA PRO A 407 -18.60 12.85 12.20
C PRO A 407 -18.03 11.96 11.07
N ARG A 408 -17.27 12.58 10.17
CA ARG A 408 -16.57 11.88 9.07
C ARG A 408 -15.18 11.40 9.44
N ASP A 409 -14.56 12.06 10.43
CA ASP A 409 -13.22 11.73 10.89
C ASP A 409 -13.32 10.84 12.12
N LEU A 410 -13.06 9.54 11.93
CA LEU A 410 -13.06 8.54 12.99
C LEU A 410 -11.61 8.14 13.31
N PRO A 411 -11.32 7.67 14.53
CA PRO A 411 -10.04 7.03 14.84
C PRO A 411 -9.67 5.97 13.78
N PRO A 412 -8.38 5.86 13.39
CA PRO A 412 -7.96 4.95 12.31
C PRO A 412 -8.40 3.50 12.48
N HIS A 413 -8.47 3.01 13.72
CA HIS A 413 -8.90 1.64 14.00
C HIS A 413 -10.40 1.40 13.82
N LEU A 414 -11.22 2.46 13.87
CA LEU A 414 -12.67 2.40 13.61
C LEU A 414 -13.02 2.62 12.12
N GLN A 415 -12.02 2.48 11.26
CA GLN A 415 -12.14 2.53 9.81
C GLN A 415 -11.45 1.31 9.21
N MET A 416 -12.15 0.58 8.33
CA MET A 416 -11.58 -0.57 7.65
C MET A 416 -10.38 -0.12 6.82
N ARG A 417 -9.23 -0.75 7.03
CA ARG A 417 -8.08 -0.58 6.14
C ARG A 417 -8.17 -1.63 5.04
N PHE A 418 -7.80 -1.24 3.83
CA PHE A 418 -7.76 -2.11 2.66
C PHE A 418 -6.32 -2.30 2.22
N GLU A 419 -5.95 -3.52 1.90
CA GLU A 419 -4.67 -3.85 1.28
C GLU A 419 -4.90 -4.63 0.00
N ILE A 420 -4.49 -4.04 -1.11
CA ILE A 420 -4.70 -4.62 -2.43
C ILE A 420 -3.49 -5.47 -2.79
N GLN A 421 -3.76 -6.75 -3.03
CA GLN A 421 -2.74 -7.74 -3.29
C GLN A 421 -2.69 -8.11 -4.78
N GLY A 422 -1.49 -8.12 -5.33
CA GLY A 422 -1.18 -8.65 -6.65
C GLY A 422 -0.89 -10.15 -6.61
N PRO A 423 -0.36 -10.70 -7.72
CA PRO A 423 0.09 -12.09 -7.76
C PRO A 423 1.09 -12.39 -6.63
N LYS A 424 1.01 -13.60 -6.07
CA LYS A 424 1.85 -14.06 -4.93
C LYS A 424 1.71 -13.22 -3.64
N LYS A 425 0.56 -12.60 -3.41
CA LYS A 425 0.27 -11.77 -2.21
C LYS A 425 1.20 -10.54 -2.06
N THR A 426 1.72 -10.03 -3.18
CA THR A 426 2.50 -8.78 -3.18
C THR A 426 1.59 -7.59 -2.92
N ILE A 427 1.98 -6.67 -2.03
CA ILE A 427 1.18 -5.48 -1.72
C ILE A 427 1.35 -4.46 -2.86
N LEU A 428 0.26 -4.14 -3.56
CA LEU A 428 0.24 -3.15 -4.64
C LEU A 428 -0.09 -1.75 -4.14
N ALA A 429 -1.08 -1.66 -3.25
CA ALA A 429 -1.49 -0.41 -2.61
C ALA A 429 -2.25 -0.72 -1.32
N SER A 430 -2.33 0.26 -0.42
CA SER A 430 -3.10 0.14 0.82
C SER A 430 -3.60 1.48 1.31
N GLY A 431 -4.69 1.48 2.08
CA GLY A 431 -5.27 2.69 2.65
C GLY A 431 -6.70 2.45 3.13
N ARG A 432 -7.36 3.50 3.63
CA ARG A 432 -8.74 3.43 4.17
C ARG A 432 -9.83 3.95 3.23
N ASN A 433 -9.45 4.41 2.04
CA ASN A 433 -10.38 4.91 1.03
C ASN A 433 -10.34 4.00 -0.20
N LEU A 434 -11.33 3.10 -0.28
CA LEU A 434 -11.42 2.09 -1.34
C LEU A 434 -11.53 2.71 -2.74
N GLU A 435 -12.27 3.82 -2.87
CA GLU A 435 -12.45 4.52 -4.14
C GLU A 435 -11.14 5.14 -4.65
N LYS A 436 -10.34 5.74 -3.76
CA LYS A 436 -8.99 6.22 -4.11
C LYS A 436 -8.09 5.08 -4.56
N LEU A 437 -8.16 3.92 -3.89
CA LEU A 437 -7.38 2.73 -4.29
C LEU A 437 -7.81 2.19 -5.64
N ARG A 438 -9.12 2.14 -5.92
CA ARG A 438 -9.68 1.76 -7.22
C ARG A 438 -9.22 2.68 -8.34
N ALA A 439 -9.25 3.99 -8.11
CA ALA A 439 -8.78 4.98 -9.07
C ALA A 439 -7.28 4.82 -9.36
N ALA A 440 -6.46 4.67 -8.31
CA ALA A 440 -5.01 4.48 -8.44
C ALA A 440 -4.64 3.20 -9.20
N LEU A 441 -5.42 2.12 -9.03
CA LEU A 441 -5.16 0.82 -9.65
C LEU A 441 -5.96 0.57 -10.93
N ALA A 442 -6.71 1.55 -11.44
CA ALA A 442 -7.55 1.39 -12.62
C ALA A 442 -6.78 0.87 -13.86
N GLY A 443 -5.52 1.29 -14.02
CA GLY A 443 -4.64 0.81 -15.09
C GLY A 443 -4.26 -0.66 -14.95
N GLU A 444 -3.96 -1.12 -13.73
CA GLU A 444 -3.59 -2.51 -13.44
C GLU A 444 -4.79 -3.45 -13.56
N ILE A 445 -5.98 -3.02 -13.14
CA ILE A 445 -7.22 -3.78 -13.32
C ILE A 445 -7.48 -4.04 -14.82
N LYS A 446 -7.29 -3.04 -15.69
CA LYS A 446 -7.49 -3.19 -17.15
C LYS A 446 -6.50 -4.17 -17.80
N LYS A 447 -5.31 -4.33 -17.23
CA LYS A 447 -4.27 -5.23 -17.74
C LYS A 447 -4.51 -6.69 -17.34
N GLN A 448 -5.40 -6.97 -16.39
CA GLN A 448 -5.61 -8.33 -15.93
C GLN A 448 -6.21 -9.22 -17.03
N PRO A 449 -5.53 -10.32 -17.39
CA PRO A 449 -6.04 -11.23 -18.41
C PRO A 449 -7.25 -12.00 -17.85
N ARG A 450 -8.42 -11.81 -18.47
CA ARG A 450 -9.59 -12.65 -18.20
C ARG A 450 -9.30 -14.10 -18.58
N LYS A 451 -9.62 -15.05 -17.68
CA LYS A 451 -9.41 -16.49 -17.91
C LYS A 451 -10.16 -16.98 -19.16
N LYS A 452 -9.64 -18.03 -19.81
CA LYS A 452 -10.21 -18.61 -21.05
C LYS A 452 -11.70 -18.94 -20.97
N ARG A 453 -12.18 -19.44 -19.82
CA ARG A 453 -13.61 -19.78 -19.61
C ARG A 453 -14.53 -18.55 -19.64
N ILE A 454 -14.05 -17.39 -19.19
CA ILE A 454 -14.78 -16.11 -19.26
C ILE A 454 -14.83 -15.62 -20.69
N LYS A 455 -13.68 -15.65 -21.38
CA LYS A 455 -13.60 -15.31 -22.81
C LYS A 455 -14.50 -16.20 -23.69
N ALA A 456 -14.73 -17.45 -23.29
CA ALA A 456 -15.63 -18.35 -24.02
C ALA A 456 -17.12 -18.01 -23.82
N PHE A 457 -17.48 -17.38 -22.71
CA PHE A 457 -18.85 -16.89 -22.48
C PHE A 457 -19.09 -15.55 -23.18
N GLU A 458 -18.08 -14.68 -23.21
CA GLU A 458 -18.19 -13.40 -23.90
C GLU A 458 -18.21 -13.58 -25.42
N LYS A 459 -19.27 -13.09 -26.06
CA LYS A 459 -19.41 -13.11 -27.51
C LYS A 459 -19.38 -11.69 -28.05
N ASP A 460 -18.58 -11.45 -29.07
CA ASP A 460 -18.58 -10.20 -29.83
C ASP A 460 -19.44 -10.36 -31.10
N HIS A 461 -19.95 -9.25 -31.65
CA HIS A 461 -20.71 -9.21 -32.91
C HIS A 461 -22.00 -10.06 -32.93
N ILE A 462 -22.76 -10.00 -31.85
CA ILE A 462 -24.07 -10.66 -31.75
C ILE A 462 -25.05 -10.01 -32.74
N ALA A 463 -25.58 -10.83 -33.65
CA ALA A 463 -26.64 -10.45 -34.59
C ALA A 463 -27.96 -11.18 -34.34
N ASN A 464 -27.90 -12.35 -33.68
CA ASN A 464 -29.04 -13.20 -33.34
C ASN A 464 -28.93 -13.62 -31.87
N TRP A 465 -30.06 -13.95 -31.24
CA TRP A 465 -30.07 -14.52 -29.90
C TRP A 465 -29.69 -16.01 -29.98
N ASP A 466 -28.40 -16.33 -29.99
CA ASP A 466 -27.88 -17.71 -30.24
C ASP A 466 -27.07 -18.27 -29.05
N PHE A 467 -27.33 -17.73 -27.85
CA PHE A 467 -26.58 -18.00 -26.62
C PHE A 467 -27.46 -18.56 -25.50
N GLY A 468 -28.71 -18.92 -25.80
CA GLY A 468 -29.66 -19.49 -24.85
C GLY A 468 -30.12 -18.50 -23.78
N GLU A 469 -30.59 -19.02 -22.64
CA GLU A 469 -30.98 -18.21 -21.49
C GLU A 469 -29.75 -17.63 -20.77
N LEU A 470 -29.78 -16.33 -20.53
CA LEU A 470 -28.74 -15.61 -19.81
C LEU A 470 -28.91 -15.86 -18.31
N PRO A 471 -27.93 -16.51 -17.64
CA PRO A 471 -28.00 -16.70 -16.20
C PRO A 471 -27.90 -15.35 -15.47
N ARG A 472 -28.53 -15.21 -14.31
CA ARG A 472 -28.46 -13.94 -13.55
C ARG A 472 -27.05 -13.60 -13.06
N HIS A 473 -26.21 -14.61 -12.84
CA HIS A 473 -24.79 -14.45 -12.53
C HIS A 473 -24.01 -15.71 -12.93
N ILE A 474 -22.70 -15.58 -13.01
CA ILE A 474 -21.75 -16.68 -13.23
C ILE A 474 -20.68 -16.61 -12.16
N ASP A 475 -20.51 -17.71 -11.44
CA ASP A 475 -19.43 -17.88 -10.47
C ASP A 475 -18.24 -18.60 -11.15
N SER A 476 -17.02 -18.14 -10.82
CA SER A 476 -15.77 -18.64 -11.38
C SER A 476 -14.66 -18.64 -10.33
N GLU A 477 -13.82 -19.68 -10.29
CA GLU A 477 -12.69 -19.70 -9.37
C GLU A 477 -11.44 -19.07 -9.99
N GLU A 478 -10.91 -18.04 -9.34
CA GLU A 478 -9.69 -17.32 -9.71
C GLU A 478 -8.79 -17.10 -8.51
N ASP A 479 -7.53 -17.56 -8.60
CA ASP A 479 -6.50 -17.40 -7.57
C ASP A 479 -6.95 -17.80 -6.14
N GLY A 480 -7.79 -18.83 -6.03
CA GLY A 480 -8.34 -19.33 -4.75
C GLY A 480 -9.60 -18.62 -4.26
N TYR A 481 -10.18 -17.72 -5.05
CA TYR A 481 -11.39 -16.98 -4.73
C TYR A 481 -12.52 -17.30 -5.70
N THR A 482 -13.75 -17.41 -5.18
CA THR A 482 -14.96 -17.52 -5.99
C THR A 482 -15.41 -16.12 -6.41
N ILE A 483 -15.21 -15.79 -7.68
CA ILE A 483 -15.56 -14.50 -8.27
C ILE A 483 -16.90 -14.60 -9.00
N ARG A 484 -17.84 -13.73 -8.62
CA ARG A 484 -19.16 -13.60 -9.22
C ARG A 484 -19.18 -12.49 -10.28
N ARG A 485 -19.75 -12.77 -11.45
CA ARG A 485 -19.91 -11.80 -12.54
C ARG A 485 -21.31 -11.85 -13.14
N TYR A 486 -21.75 -10.74 -13.71
CA TYR A 486 -23.11 -10.54 -14.18
C TYR A 486 -23.14 -10.37 -15.70
N PRO A 487 -23.81 -11.25 -16.46
CA PRO A 487 -23.87 -11.13 -17.91
C PRO A 487 -24.89 -10.07 -18.34
N ALA A 488 -24.54 -9.30 -19.36
CA ALA A 488 -25.48 -8.42 -20.05
C ALA A 488 -25.06 -8.16 -21.50
N LEU A 489 -26.04 -7.81 -22.33
CA LEU A 489 -25.78 -7.29 -23.66
C LEU A 489 -25.26 -5.85 -23.56
N GLN A 490 -24.17 -5.57 -24.28
CA GLN A 490 -23.54 -4.26 -24.36
C GLN A 490 -23.57 -3.78 -25.81
N ALA A 491 -23.99 -2.53 -26.01
CA ALA A 491 -23.82 -1.86 -27.29
C ALA A 491 -22.36 -1.44 -27.48
N THR A 492 -21.74 -1.87 -28.58
CA THR A 492 -20.37 -1.52 -28.96
C THR A 492 -20.36 -0.77 -30.30
N PRO A 493 -19.29 -0.06 -30.69
CA PRO A 493 -19.20 0.53 -32.03
C PRO A 493 -19.39 -0.49 -33.15
N GLN A 494 -18.91 -1.72 -32.96
CA GLN A 494 -18.97 -2.80 -33.95
C GLN A 494 -20.25 -3.65 -33.93
N GLY A 495 -21.21 -3.37 -33.05
CA GLY A 495 -22.47 -4.12 -32.96
C GLY A 495 -22.97 -4.30 -31.53
N VAL A 496 -23.37 -5.53 -31.21
CA VAL A 496 -23.77 -5.97 -29.88
C VAL A 496 -22.77 -7.00 -29.39
N ALA A 497 -22.43 -6.96 -28.10
CA ALA A 497 -21.61 -7.99 -27.47
C ALA A 497 -22.26 -8.49 -26.19
N LEU A 498 -22.09 -9.76 -25.87
CA LEU A 498 -22.40 -10.34 -24.57
C LEU A 498 -21.15 -10.24 -23.70
N LYS A 499 -21.24 -9.48 -22.61
CA LYS A 499 -20.10 -9.23 -21.72
C LYS A 499 -20.46 -9.55 -20.27
N LEU A 500 -19.43 -9.83 -19.49
CA LEU A 500 -19.51 -10.05 -18.04
C LEU A 500 -19.02 -8.80 -17.30
N PHE A 501 -19.87 -8.32 -16.40
CA PHE A 501 -19.65 -7.16 -15.53
C PHE A 501 -19.33 -7.59 -14.10
N ASP A 502 -18.64 -6.73 -13.35
CA ASP A 502 -18.22 -7.04 -11.99
C ASP A 502 -19.35 -6.81 -10.97
N THR A 503 -20.33 -5.95 -11.31
CA THR A 503 -21.49 -5.67 -10.46
C THR A 503 -22.81 -5.86 -11.22
N GLU A 504 -23.87 -6.18 -10.50
CA GLU A 504 -25.21 -6.32 -11.08
C GLU A 504 -25.72 -5.00 -11.65
N GLN A 505 -25.43 -3.88 -10.99
CA GLN A 505 -25.87 -2.55 -11.41
C GLN A 505 -25.24 -2.14 -12.75
N GLU A 506 -23.96 -2.44 -12.99
CA GLU A 506 -23.31 -2.22 -14.28
C GLU A 506 -23.98 -3.04 -15.39
N ALA A 507 -24.24 -4.33 -15.14
CA ALA A 507 -24.93 -5.20 -16.09
C ALA A 507 -26.33 -4.68 -16.43
N ARG A 508 -27.12 -4.30 -15.42
CA ARG A 508 -28.47 -3.73 -15.59
C ARG A 508 -28.45 -2.41 -16.36
N ARG A 509 -27.42 -1.57 -16.20
CA ARG A 509 -27.24 -0.32 -16.95
C ARG A 509 -26.86 -0.57 -18.42
N ALA A 510 -26.06 -1.60 -18.71
CA ALA A 510 -25.63 -1.92 -20.06
C ALA A 510 -26.73 -2.57 -20.92
N MET A 511 -27.52 -3.47 -20.31
CA MET A 511 -28.48 -4.34 -20.98
C MET A 511 -29.45 -3.60 -21.95
N PRO A 512 -30.12 -2.49 -21.56
CA PRO A 512 -31.11 -1.84 -22.44
C PRO A 512 -30.51 -1.31 -23.74
N ALA A 513 -29.30 -0.75 -23.68
CA ALA A 513 -28.60 -0.26 -24.88
C ALA A 513 -28.18 -1.41 -25.80
N GLY A 514 -27.72 -2.53 -25.23
CA GLY A 514 -27.42 -3.76 -25.96
C GLY A 514 -28.65 -4.33 -26.68
N LEU A 515 -29.78 -4.42 -25.97
CA LEU A 515 -31.06 -4.89 -26.52
C LEU A 515 -31.57 -3.98 -27.64
N LEU A 516 -31.58 -2.66 -27.45
CA LEU A 516 -31.98 -1.70 -28.50
C LEU A 516 -31.17 -1.92 -29.78
N LYS A 517 -29.85 -2.09 -29.66
CA LYS A 517 -28.98 -2.29 -30.82
C LYS A 517 -29.19 -3.65 -31.48
N LEU A 518 -29.52 -4.70 -30.71
CA LEU A 518 -29.90 -6.00 -31.26
C LEU A 518 -31.23 -5.95 -32.00
N LEU A 519 -32.23 -5.26 -31.43
CA LEU A 519 -33.53 -5.01 -32.07
C LEU A 519 -33.37 -4.25 -33.39
N ARG A 520 -32.51 -3.22 -33.45
CA ARG A 520 -32.21 -2.52 -34.71
C ARG A 520 -31.67 -3.45 -35.80
N LEU A 521 -30.82 -4.43 -35.45
CA LEU A 521 -30.29 -5.40 -36.42
C LEU A 521 -31.41 -6.29 -36.98
N LYS A 522 -32.35 -6.72 -36.13
CA LYS A 522 -33.50 -7.54 -36.52
C LYS A 522 -34.55 -6.78 -37.32
N LEU A 523 -34.77 -5.52 -36.99
CA LEU A 523 -35.82 -4.67 -37.58
C LEU A 523 -35.34 -3.86 -38.78
N LYS A 524 -34.25 -4.25 -39.45
CA LYS A 524 -33.63 -3.47 -40.54
C LYS A 524 -34.60 -3.07 -41.66
N GLN A 525 -35.50 -3.98 -42.06
CA GLN A 525 -36.51 -3.69 -43.10
C GLN A 525 -37.66 -2.81 -42.59
N PRO A 526 -38.32 -3.12 -41.45
CA PRO A 526 -39.28 -2.21 -40.83
C PRO A 526 -38.74 -0.79 -40.60
N ILE A 527 -37.49 -0.66 -40.14
CA ILE A 527 -36.83 0.63 -39.91
C ILE A 527 -36.69 1.41 -41.22
N ARG A 528 -36.20 0.78 -42.29
CA ARG A 528 -36.10 1.44 -43.60
C ARG A 528 -37.45 1.91 -44.13
N GLN A 529 -38.49 1.09 -43.98
CA GLN A 529 -39.84 1.47 -44.38
C GLN A 529 -40.33 2.66 -43.55
N LEU A 530 -40.11 2.63 -42.23
CA LEU A 530 -40.48 3.71 -41.34
C LEU A 530 -39.76 5.02 -41.70
N GLU A 531 -38.45 5.00 -41.97
CA GLU A 531 -37.65 6.16 -42.38
C GLU A 531 -38.24 6.90 -43.60
N HIS A 532 -38.88 6.17 -44.51
CA HIS A 532 -39.52 6.74 -45.71
C HIS A 532 -40.95 7.28 -45.45
N HIS A 533 -41.63 6.79 -44.42
CA HIS A 533 -43.04 7.13 -44.14
C HIS A 533 -43.23 8.01 -42.89
N LEU A 534 -42.15 8.51 -42.27
CA LEU A 534 -42.25 9.44 -41.16
C LEU A 534 -42.98 10.74 -41.58
N PRO A 535 -44.02 11.16 -40.85
CA PRO A 535 -44.80 12.34 -41.21
C PRO A 535 -43.96 13.61 -41.08
N ASP A 536 -44.10 14.52 -42.05
CA ASP A 536 -43.46 15.84 -42.12
C ASP A 536 -41.93 15.86 -41.91
N ILE A 537 -41.25 14.73 -42.18
CA ILE A 537 -39.84 14.55 -41.82
C ILE A 537 -38.91 15.58 -42.47
N GLN A 538 -39.22 16.06 -43.68
CA GLN A 538 -38.42 17.09 -44.36
C GLN A 538 -38.46 18.42 -43.59
N GLN A 539 -39.65 18.82 -43.11
CA GLN A 539 -39.82 20.04 -42.33
C GLN A 539 -39.16 19.91 -40.95
N LEU A 540 -39.31 18.76 -40.29
CA LEU A 540 -38.65 18.47 -39.02
C LEU A 540 -37.13 18.55 -39.16
N CYS A 541 -36.56 17.97 -40.23
CA CYS A 541 -35.12 18.06 -40.51
C CYS A 541 -34.65 19.50 -40.74
N LEU A 542 -35.46 20.34 -41.41
CA LEU A 542 -35.13 21.75 -41.60
C LEU A 542 -35.08 22.51 -40.28
N LEU A 543 -36.05 22.30 -39.40
CA LEU A 543 -36.08 22.92 -38.06
C LEU A 543 -34.93 22.42 -37.16
N PHE A 544 -34.54 21.14 -37.30
CA PHE A 544 -33.45 20.54 -36.53
C PHE A 544 -32.05 20.90 -37.02
N SER A 545 -31.91 21.48 -38.21
CA SER A 545 -30.61 21.80 -38.84
C SER A 545 -29.66 22.65 -37.98
N SER A 546 -30.19 23.47 -37.08
CA SER A 546 -29.40 24.27 -36.14
C SER A 546 -28.90 23.51 -34.90
N ILE A 547 -29.33 22.26 -34.73
CA ILE A 547 -29.06 21.39 -33.57
C ILE A 547 -28.20 20.20 -34.02
N GLY A 548 -28.55 19.58 -35.15
CA GLY A 548 -27.83 18.45 -35.73
C GLY A 548 -28.25 18.20 -37.19
N ASN A 549 -27.89 17.02 -37.71
CA ASN A 549 -28.24 16.64 -39.09
C ASN A 549 -29.52 15.79 -39.14
N CYS A 550 -30.12 15.70 -40.33
CA CYS A 550 -31.38 14.99 -40.57
C CYS A 550 -31.30 13.49 -40.23
N GLN A 551 -30.17 12.83 -40.51
CA GLN A 551 -30.02 11.40 -40.21
C GLN A 551 -29.99 11.15 -38.70
N THR A 552 -29.29 12.00 -37.94
CA THR A 552 -29.29 11.91 -36.47
C THR A 552 -30.68 12.07 -35.88
N LEU A 553 -31.52 12.95 -36.43
CA LEU A 553 -32.91 13.10 -35.97
C LEU A 553 -33.75 11.86 -36.27
N LYS A 554 -33.64 11.30 -37.48
CA LYS A 554 -34.33 10.07 -37.87
C LYS A 554 -33.93 8.91 -36.96
N ASP A 555 -32.62 8.71 -36.78
CA ASP A 555 -32.10 7.64 -35.92
C ASP A 555 -32.56 7.80 -34.47
N ASP A 556 -32.56 9.02 -33.93
CA ASP A 556 -32.99 9.31 -32.55
C ASP A 556 -34.49 9.04 -32.35
N LEU A 557 -35.33 9.47 -33.30
CA LEU A 557 -36.76 9.19 -33.28
C LEU A 557 -37.04 7.69 -33.37
N ILE A 558 -36.36 6.99 -34.27
CA ILE A 558 -36.51 5.55 -34.45
C ILE A 558 -36.03 4.78 -33.22
N ASP A 559 -34.90 5.17 -32.63
CA ASP A 559 -34.39 4.57 -31.39
C ASP A 559 -35.37 4.74 -30.23
N ALA A 560 -35.95 5.94 -30.08
CA ALA A 560 -36.98 6.20 -29.09
C ALA A 560 -38.24 5.36 -29.33
N ALA A 561 -38.69 5.26 -30.59
CA ALA A 561 -39.84 4.46 -30.96
C ALA A 561 -39.61 2.96 -30.72
N ILE A 562 -38.44 2.41 -31.07
CA ILE A 562 -38.08 1.01 -30.79
C ILE A 562 -38.03 0.78 -29.28
N ARG A 563 -37.36 1.67 -28.52
CA ARG A 563 -37.28 1.52 -27.07
C ARG A 563 -38.66 1.45 -26.43
N GLN A 564 -39.58 2.33 -26.81
CA GLN A 564 -40.95 2.31 -26.28
C GLN A 564 -41.75 1.11 -26.77
N ALA A 565 -41.70 0.80 -28.08
CA ALA A 565 -42.49 -0.26 -28.68
C ALA A 565 -42.07 -1.65 -28.20
N PHE A 566 -40.80 -1.88 -27.89
CA PHE A 566 -40.28 -3.21 -27.58
C PHE A 566 -39.86 -3.37 -26.11
N LEU A 567 -39.32 -2.31 -25.47
CA LEU A 567 -38.75 -2.38 -24.12
C LEU A 567 -39.58 -1.61 -23.06
N GLY A 568 -40.68 -0.97 -23.44
CA GLY A 568 -41.52 -0.19 -22.52
C GLY A 568 -42.30 -1.04 -21.50
N ASP A 569 -42.93 -2.12 -21.97
CA ASP A 569 -43.80 -2.98 -21.15
C ASP A 569 -43.09 -4.27 -20.65
N HIS A 570 -41.89 -4.56 -21.18
CA HIS A 570 -41.15 -5.79 -20.90
C HIS A 570 -39.84 -5.48 -20.15
N PRO A 571 -39.83 -5.52 -18.81
CA PRO A 571 -38.67 -5.07 -18.04
C PRO A 571 -37.47 -6.03 -18.08
N GLU A 572 -37.63 -7.29 -18.48
CA GLU A 572 -36.57 -8.29 -18.30
C GLU A 572 -36.50 -9.34 -19.44
N ILE A 573 -35.73 -9.05 -20.49
CA ILE A 573 -35.43 -10.00 -21.57
C ILE A 573 -34.14 -10.75 -21.25
N TRP A 574 -34.27 -12.00 -20.81
CA TRP A 574 -33.14 -12.89 -20.45
C TRP A 574 -33.08 -14.19 -21.24
N SER A 575 -34.08 -14.49 -22.08
CA SER A 575 -34.12 -15.71 -22.89
C SER A 575 -34.45 -15.42 -24.35
N GLU A 576 -34.23 -16.41 -25.20
CA GLU A 576 -34.56 -16.31 -26.63
C GLU A 576 -36.06 -16.16 -26.83
N GLU A 577 -36.86 -16.92 -26.08
CA GLU A 577 -38.32 -16.89 -26.12
C GLU A 577 -38.85 -15.50 -25.75
N ALA A 578 -38.35 -14.91 -24.66
CA ALA A 578 -38.73 -13.57 -24.23
C ALA A 578 -38.33 -12.51 -25.27
N PHE A 579 -37.20 -12.68 -25.96
CA PHE A 579 -36.77 -11.79 -27.03
C PHE A 579 -37.64 -11.90 -28.28
N LEU A 580 -38.03 -13.13 -28.66
CA LEU A 580 -38.93 -13.38 -29.79
C LEU A 580 -40.35 -12.85 -29.51
N GLU A 581 -40.88 -13.07 -28.31
CA GLU A 581 -42.18 -12.53 -27.89
C GLU A 581 -42.17 -10.99 -27.93
N CYS A 582 -41.10 -10.36 -27.45
CA CYS A 582 -40.89 -8.92 -27.56
C CYS A 582 -40.88 -8.46 -29.03
N LEU A 583 -40.19 -9.18 -29.92
CA LEU A 583 -40.15 -8.86 -31.35
C LEU A 583 -41.53 -8.95 -32.02
N GLU A 584 -42.37 -9.90 -31.63
CA GLU A 584 -43.73 -10.03 -32.16
C GLU A 584 -44.66 -8.94 -31.61
N SER A 585 -44.64 -8.70 -30.29
CA SER A 585 -45.55 -7.75 -29.62
C SER A 585 -45.27 -6.28 -29.96
N GLY A 586 -44.01 -5.93 -30.26
CA GLY A 586 -43.61 -4.55 -30.55
C GLY A 586 -43.80 -4.12 -32.01
N GLN A 587 -43.84 -5.07 -32.96
CA GLN A 587 -43.86 -4.75 -34.40
C GLN A 587 -45.06 -3.88 -34.81
N GLN A 588 -46.26 -4.23 -34.37
CA GLN A 588 -47.48 -3.49 -34.72
C GLN A 588 -47.54 -2.11 -34.03
N ARG A 589 -46.84 -1.95 -32.89
CA ARG A 589 -46.80 -0.70 -32.12
C ARG A 589 -45.76 0.30 -32.63
N LEU A 590 -44.73 -0.17 -33.32
CA LEU A 590 -43.59 0.64 -33.76
C LEU A 590 -44.00 1.86 -34.60
N ALA A 591 -44.80 1.66 -35.66
CA ALA A 591 -45.21 2.76 -36.54
C ALA A 591 -46.16 3.77 -35.86
N PRO A 592 -47.21 3.35 -35.13
CA PRO A 592 -48.03 4.28 -34.33
C PRO A 592 -47.22 5.14 -33.35
N ILE A 593 -46.30 4.53 -32.60
CA ILE A 593 -45.45 5.25 -31.63
C ILE A 593 -44.52 6.22 -32.34
N ALA A 594 -43.90 5.83 -33.45
CA ALA A 594 -43.03 6.72 -34.22
C ALA A 594 -43.80 7.94 -34.77
N ASN A 595 -45.04 7.74 -35.21
CA ASN A 595 -45.91 8.83 -35.66
C ASN A 595 -46.32 9.76 -34.51
N GLU A 596 -46.60 9.21 -33.33
CA GLU A 596 -46.88 10.00 -32.12
C GLU A 596 -45.68 10.86 -31.72
N ILE A 597 -44.48 10.30 -31.71
CA ILE A 597 -43.23 11.05 -31.45
C ILE A 597 -43.04 12.15 -32.49
N ALA A 598 -43.23 11.84 -33.78
CA ALA A 598 -43.13 12.81 -34.87
C ALA A 598 -44.13 13.97 -34.73
N ALA A 599 -45.37 13.68 -34.31
CA ALA A 599 -46.40 14.69 -34.07
C ALA A 599 -46.02 15.66 -32.94
N HIS A 600 -45.41 15.16 -31.86
CA HIS A 600 -44.87 16.01 -30.79
C HIS A 600 -43.64 16.81 -31.23
N LEU A 601 -42.84 16.27 -32.15
CA LEU A 601 -41.56 16.87 -32.55
C LEU A 601 -41.72 18.21 -33.27
N HIS A 602 -42.80 18.40 -34.04
CA HIS A 602 -43.05 19.65 -34.74
C HIS A 602 -43.13 20.88 -33.82
N PRO A 603 -44.05 20.94 -32.81
CA PRO A 603 -44.11 22.07 -31.90
C PRO A 603 -42.84 22.21 -31.04
N ILE A 604 -42.14 21.10 -30.73
CA ILE A 604 -40.87 21.13 -30.00
C ILE A 604 -39.81 21.90 -30.79
N LEU A 605 -39.56 21.49 -32.04
CA LEU A 605 -38.51 22.07 -32.87
C LEU A 605 -38.83 23.50 -33.31
N GLN A 606 -40.11 23.79 -33.56
CA GLN A 606 -40.56 25.14 -33.91
C GLN A 606 -40.29 26.13 -32.77
N ARG A 607 -40.69 25.82 -31.53
CA ARG A 607 -40.42 26.65 -30.34
C ARG A 607 -38.93 26.76 -30.06
N THR A 608 -38.20 25.65 -30.18
CA THR A 608 -36.73 25.64 -30.00
C THR A 608 -36.04 26.62 -30.95
N SER A 609 -36.42 26.61 -32.23
CA SER A 609 -35.89 27.55 -33.24
C SER A 609 -36.23 29.01 -32.91
N ALA A 610 -37.47 29.28 -32.48
CA ALA A 610 -37.92 30.61 -32.07
C ALA A 610 -37.13 31.14 -30.86
N ILE A 611 -36.97 30.32 -29.81
CA ILE A 611 -36.18 30.63 -28.62
C ILE A 611 -34.72 30.90 -29.01
N ARG A 612 -34.08 30.02 -29.78
CA ARG A 612 -32.69 30.21 -30.24
C ARG A 612 -32.52 31.50 -31.04
N LYS A 613 -33.51 31.87 -31.86
CA LYS A 613 -33.49 33.13 -32.60
C LYS A 613 -33.53 34.35 -31.68
N GLN A 614 -34.32 34.33 -30.60
CA GLN A 614 -34.36 35.41 -29.60
C GLN A 614 -33.08 35.54 -28.78
N LEU A 615 -32.36 34.42 -28.57
CA LEU A 615 -31.09 34.39 -27.84
C LEU A 615 -29.87 34.76 -28.71
N LYS A 616 -30.05 34.97 -30.02
CA LYS A 616 -28.97 35.26 -30.96
C LYS A 616 -28.74 36.77 -31.10
N GLY A 617 -27.49 37.21 -31.08
CA GLY A 617 -27.10 38.61 -31.28
C GLY A 617 -26.58 39.29 -30.02
N ASN A 618 -26.45 40.62 -30.06
CA ASN A 618 -25.94 41.39 -28.93
C ASN A 618 -27.07 41.59 -27.89
N LEU A 619 -26.97 40.91 -26.75
CA LEU A 619 -27.97 40.95 -25.69
C LEU A 619 -27.67 42.09 -24.70
N PRO A 620 -28.69 42.83 -24.23
CA PRO A 620 -28.55 43.80 -23.15
C PRO A 620 -27.94 43.18 -21.88
N LEU A 621 -27.12 43.94 -21.14
CA LEU A 621 -26.43 43.49 -19.92
C LEU A 621 -27.37 42.83 -18.88
N ASN A 622 -28.59 43.36 -18.73
CA ASN A 622 -29.61 42.83 -17.82
C ASN A 622 -30.21 41.47 -18.25
N ARG A 623 -30.00 41.04 -19.50
CA ARG A 623 -30.45 39.74 -20.01
C ARG A 623 -29.37 38.67 -20.04
N ILE A 624 -28.09 39.02 -19.89
CA ILE A 624 -26.96 38.09 -20.14
C ILE A 624 -27.08 36.82 -19.30
N GLU A 625 -27.23 36.94 -17.97
CA GLU A 625 -27.25 35.78 -17.09
C GLU A 625 -28.52 34.91 -17.29
N ALA A 626 -29.67 35.55 -17.52
CA ALA A 626 -30.94 34.83 -17.78
C ALA A 626 -30.89 34.10 -19.14
N ALA A 627 -30.33 34.73 -20.16
CA ALA A 627 -30.10 34.12 -21.46
C ALA A 627 -29.11 32.95 -21.39
N ALA A 628 -28.06 33.04 -20.56
CA ALA A 628 -27.13 31.95 -20.33
C ALA A 628 -27.82 30.75 -19.66
N ASP A 629 -28.61 30.96 -18.61
CA ASP A 629 -29.40 29.91 -17.96
C ASP A 629 -30.44 29.28 -18.90
N ILE A 630 -31.16 30.09 -19.68
CA ILE A 630 -32.13 29.60 -20.67
C ILE A 630 -31.43 28.78 -21.75
N LYS A 631 -30.28 29.23 -22.25
CA LYS A 631 -29.49 28.49 -23.23
C LYS A 631 -29.05 27.15 -22.66
N ALA A 632 -28.55 27.13 -21.42
CA ALA A 632 -28.16 25.89 -20.74
C ALA A 632 -29.35 24.94 -20.55
N GLN A 633 -30.53 25.44 -20.16
CA GLN A 633 -31.75 24.65 -20.07
C GLN A 633 -32.14 24.07 -21.44
N LEU A 634 -32.12 24.91 -22.49
CA LEU A 634 -32.51 24.50 -23.84
C LEU A 634 -31.58 23.42 -24.39
N ASP A 635 -30.27 23.56 -24.20
CA ASP A 635 -29.28 22.58 -24.65
C ASP A 635 -29.33 21.27 -23.83
N GLN A 636 -29.94 21.28 -22.64
CA GLN A 636 -30.24 20.08 -21.86
C GLN A 636 -31.55 19.38 -22.26
N LEU A 637 -32.53 20.14 -22.79
CA LEU A 637 -33.79 19.59 -23.27
C LEU A 637 -33.66 19.06 -24.70
N ILE A 638 -33.03 19.82 -25.58
CA ILE A 638 -32.98 19.56 -27.02
C ILE A 638 -31.53 19.58 -27.52
N TYR A 639 -30.99 18.38 -27.76
CA TYR A 639 -29.64 18.12 -28.24
C TYR A 639 -29.65 16.90 -29.18
N PRO A 640 -28.59 16.62 -29.96
CA PRO A 640 -28.53 15.41 -30.78
C PRO A 640 -28.64 14.13 -29.94
N GLY A 641 -29.73 13.37 -30.08
CA GLY A 641 -29.98 12.17 -29.27
C GLY A 641 -30.91 12.42 -28.06
N PHE A 642 -31.66 13.51 -28.03
CA PHE A 642 -32.54 13.82 -26.90
C PHE A 642 -33.78 12.92 -26.84
N LEU A 643 -34.30 12.42 -27.97
CA LEU A 643 -35.52 11.60 -27.98
C LEU A 643 -35.28 10.24 -27.31
N ARG A 644 -34.19 9.54 -27.66
CA ARG A 644 -33.85 8.23 -27.07
C ARG A 644 -33.53 8.28 -25.57
N ASN A 645 -33.13 9.45 -25.09
CA ASN A 645 -32.75 9.71 -23.69
C ASN A 645 -33.89 10.34 -22.86
N THR A 646 -34.97 10.77 -23.50
CA THR A 646 -36.15 11.32 -22.83
C THR A 646 -37.15 10.18 -22.60
N PRO A 647 -37.62 9.96 -21.36
CA PRO A 647 -38.71 9.02 -21.11
C PRO A 647 -39.91 9.33 -21.99
N PHE A 648 -40.51 8.30 -22.60
CA PHE A 648 -41.57 8.48 -23.60
C PHE A 648 -42.73 9.36 -23.09
N GLU A 649 -43.17 9.12 -21.85
CA GLU A 649 -44.20 9.89 -21.14
C GLU A 649 -43.87 11.39 -20.93
N ARG A 650 -42.59 11.78 -21.10
CA ARG A 650 -42.11 13.16 -20.97
C ARG A 650 -41.92 13.87 -22.31
N ILE A 651 -41.93 13.16 -23.45
CA ILE A 651 -41.82 13.78 -24.78
C ILE A 651 -42.97 14.79 -24.99
N GLY A 652 -44.19 14.41 -24.60
CA GLY A 652 -45.36 15.29 -24.65
C GLY A 652 -45.31 16.49 -23.69
N ASP A 653 -44.45 16.47 -22.67
CA ASP A 653 -44.26 17.58 -21.74
C ASP A 653 -43.29 18.65 -22.30
N LEU A 654 -42.41 18.29 -23.26
CA LEU A 654 -41.41 19.21 -23.83
C LEU A 654 -42.00 20.49 -24.45
N PRO A 655 -43.10 20.47 -25.22
CA PRO A 655 -43.74 21.69 -25.70
C PRO A 655 -44.11 22.67 -24.57
N ARG A 656 -44.56 22.16 -23.42
CA ARG A 656 -44.93 22.97 -22.25
C ARG A 656 -43.70 23.60 -21.61
N TYR A 657 -42.61 22.85 -21.45
CA TYR A 657 -41.35 23.40 -20.91
C TYR A 657 -40.77 24.48 -21.83
N LEU A 658 -40.80 24.27 -23.14
CA LEU A 658 -40.37 25.28 -24.12
C LEU A 658 -41.29 26.51 -24.11
N HIS A 659 -42.60 26.32 -23.94
CA HIS A 659 -43.52 27.44 -23.81
C HIS A 659 -43.28 28.25 -22.52
N ALA A 660 -42.88 27.60 -21.43
CA ALA A 660 -42.47 28.29 -20.20
C ALA A 660 -41.22 29.16 -20.42
N ILE A 661 -40.27 28.70 -21.26
CA ILE A 661 -39.10 29.50 -21.65
C ILE A 661 -39.53 30.73 -22.45
N GLU A 662 -40.43 30.60 -23.41
CA GLU A 662 -40.95 31.74 -24.18
C GLU A 662 -41.64 32.76 -23.26
N LYS A 663 -42.50 32.28 -22.35
CA LYS A 663 -43.15 33.15 -21.35
C LYS A 663 -42.17 33.86 -20.43
N ARG A 664 -41.09 33.19 -20.06
CA ARG A 664 -40.01 33.80 -19.30
C ARG A 664 -39.31 34.90 -20.09
N LEU A 665 -38.98 34.66 -21.35
CA LEU A 665 -38.36 35.64 -22.24
C LEU A 665 -39.27 36.87 -22.46
N GLU A 666 -40.58 36.68 -22.61
CA GLU A 666 -41.57 37.77 -22.70
C GLU A 666 -41.59 38.65 -21.44
N LYS A 667 -41.48 38.05 -20.24
CA LYS A 667 -41.53 38.75 -18.96
C LYS A 667 -40.20 39.39 -18.56
N LEU A 668 -39.08 38.87 -19.08
CA LEU A 668 -37.72 39.26 -18.68
C LEU A 668 -37.45 40.76 -18.87
N ASP A 669 -38.05 41.38 -19.88
CA ASP A 669 -37.91 42.83 -20.13
C ASP A 669 -38.59 43.70 -19.10
N ARG A 670 -39.71 43.23 -18.57
CA ARG A 670 -40.55 43.98 -17.65
C ARG A 670 -40.11 43.78 -16.21
N GLU A 671 -39.61 42.59 -15.88
CA GLU A 671 -39.34 42.17 -14.51
C GLU A 671 -37.98 41.45 -14.33
N PRO A 672 -36.84 42.05 -14.73
CA PRO A 672 -35.53 41.40 -14.68
C PRO A 672 -35.08 41.03 -13.24
N ASP A 673 -35.41 41.84 -12.24
CA ASP A 673 -35.06 41.56 -10.84
C ASP A 673 -35.83 40.37 -10.27
N LYS A 674 -37.10 40.18 -10.66
CA LYS A 674 -37.88 39.00 -10.26
C LYS A 674 -37.34 37.73 -10.91
N ASP A 675 -36.91 37.80 -12.17
CA ASP A 675 -36.22 36.68 -12.82
C ASP A 675 -34.95 36.30 -12.04
N ARG A 676 -34.13 37.30 -11.68
CA ARG A 676 -32.91 37.09 -10.90
C ARG A 676 -33.17 36.38 -9.57
N MET A 677 -34.18 36.83 -8.81
CA MET A 677 -34.54 36.18 -7.54
C MET A 677 -34.97 34.71 -7.72
N ARG A 678 -35.76 34.43 -8.76
CA ARG A 678 -36.20 33.06 -9.08
C ARG A 678 -35.05 32.18 -9.56
N ARG A 679 -34.07 32.74 -10.28
CA ARG A 679 -32.84 32.02 -10.66
C ARG A 679 -32.01 31.64 -9.44
N ILE A 680 -31.84 32.56 -8.48
CA ILE A 680 -31.13 32.27 -7.23
C ILE A 680 -31.79 31.11 -6.47
N GLU A 681 -33.13 31.04 -6.46
CA GLU A 681 -33.87 29.94 -5.85
C GLU A 681 -33.67 28.59 -6.57
N LEU A 682 -33.33 28.61 -7.86
CA LEU A 682 -33.10 27.43 -8.69
C LEU A 682 -31.66 26.90 -8.64
N GLU A 683 -30.68 27.79 -8.44
CA GLU A 683 -29.24 27.46 -8.46
C GLU A 683 -28.85 26.24 -7.62
N PRO A 684 -29.34 26.06 -6.36
CA PRO A 684 -28.99 24.89 -5.56
C PRO A 684 -29.37 23.57 -6.26
N MET A 685 -30.53 23.53 -6.92
CA MET A 685 -31.03 22.33 -7.60
C MET A 685 -30.19 21.99 -8.83
N MET A 686 -29.75 23.02 -9.56
CA MET A 686 -28.85 22.85 -10.70
C MET A 686 -27.49 22.27 -10.25
N ARG A 687 -26.91 22.78 -9.16
CA ARG A 687 -25.65 22.26 -8.60
C ARG A 687 -25.79 20.82 -8.13
N HIS A 688 -26.92 20.45 -7.53
CA HIS A 688 -27.18 19.06 -7.14
C HIS A 688 -27.31 18.14 -8.35
N LEU A 689 -27.98 18.58 -9.41
CA LEU A 689 -28.07 17.83 -10.66
C LEU A 689 -26.69 17.63 -11.32
N GLU A 690 -25.82 18.64 -11.28
CA GLU A 690 -24.44 18.53 -11.77
C GLU A 690 -23.63 17.47 -11.00
N LYS A 691 -23.71 17.47 -9.66
CA LYS A 691 -23.06 16.44 -8.83
C LYS A 691 -23.57 15.03 -9.12
N LEU A 692 -24.88 14.88 -9.33
CA LEU A 692 -25.46 13.58 -9.71
C LEU A 692 -24.91 13.11 -11.07
N ARG A 693 -24.72 14.03 -12.02
CA ARG A 693 -24.12 13.73 -13.33
C ARG A 693 -22.64 13.37 -13.25
N GLU A 694 -21.89 13.96 -12.31
CA GLU A 694 -20.49 13.59 -12.04
C GLU A 694 -20.38 12.14 -11.52
N ALA A 695 -21.40 11.66 -10.78
CA ALA A 695 -21.47 10.28 -10.30
C ALA A 695 -21.90 9.26 -11.37
N GLY A 696 -22.51 9.72 -12.47
CA GLY A 696 -22.95 8.89 -13.60
C GLY A 696 -24.16 9.49 -14.32
N GLU A 697 -24.60 8.85 -15.40
CA GLU A 697 -25.85 9.24 -16.07
C GLU A 697 -27.05 9.06 -15.11
N PRO A 698 -27.88 10.10 -14.88
CA PRO A 698 -29.01 10.00 -13.97
C PRO A 698 -30.00 8.90 -14.39
N ASP A 699 -30.22 7.93 -13.52
CA ASP A 699 -31.22 6.87 -13.64
C ASP A 699 -32.21 6.89 -12.46
N GLY A 700 -33.32 6.14 -12.57
CA GLY A 700 -34.32 6.01 -11.50
C GLY A 700 -34.79 7.34 -10.89
N GLU A 701 -34.66 7.48 -9.57
CA GLU A 701 -35.04 8.70 -8.84
C GLU A 701 -34.15 9.91 -9.21
N ALA A 702 -32.89 9.73 -9.62
CA ALA A 702 -32.05 10.84 -10.08
C ALA A 702 -32.55 11.39 -11.42
N LEU A 703 -33.03 10.52 -12.32
CA LEU A 703 -33.70 10.96 -13.55
C LEU A 703 -35.02 11.68 -13.24
N ARG A 704 -35.79 11.20 -12.26
CA ARG A 704 -37.01 11.88 -11.80
C ARG A 704 -36.70 13.26 -11.22
N PHE A 705 -35.65 13.38 -10.41
CA PHE A 705 -35.18 14.65 -9.87
C PHE A 705 -34.87 15.65 -10.97
N ARG A 706 -34.17 15.23 -12.04
CA ARG A 706 -33.96 16.05 -13.24
C ARG A 706 -35.31 16.59 -13.74
N TRP A 707 -36.29 15.76 -14.04
CA TRP A 707 -37.55 16.24 -14.62
C TRP A 707 -38.34 17.16 -13.70
N LEU A 708 -38.28 16.95 -12.39
CA LEU A 708 -38.90 17.87 -11.44
C LEU A 708 -38.24 19.25 -11.42
N ILE A 709 -36.97 19.40 -11.81
CA ILE A 709 -36.35 20.72 -12.00
C ILE A 709 -37.06 21.49 -13.12
N GLU A 710 -37.51 20.82 -14.19
CA GLU A 710 -38.30 21.49 -15.23
C GLU A 710 -39.68 21.89 -14.74
N GLU A 711 -40.34 21.05 -13.93
CA GLU A 711 -41.58 21.44 -13.26
C GLU A 711 -41.36 22.64 -12.33
N LEU A 712 -40.23 22.71 -11.64
CA LEU A 712 -39.90 23.85 -10.80
C LEU A 712 -39.69 25.11 -11.66
N ARG A 713 -39.03 24.99 -12.82
CA ARG A 713 -38.88 26.09 -13.77
C ARG A 713 -40.24 26.59 -14.28
N VAL A 714 -41.18 25.71 -14.58
CA VAL A 714 -42.56 26.11 -14.94
C VAL A 714 -43.22 26.85 -13.77
N SER A 715 -43.15 26.32 -12.55
CA SER A 715 -43.70 26.94 -11.33
C SER A 715 -43.10 28.32 -11.02
N LEU A 716 -41.81 28.53 -11.30
CA LEU A 716 -41.14 29.79 -11.04
C LEU A 716 -41.42 30.83 -12.15
N PHE A 717 -41.33 30.44 -13.41
CA PHE A 717 -41.28 31.40 -14.52
C PHE A 717 -42.60 31.51 -15.32
N ALA A 718 -43.46 30.50 -15.28
CA ALA A 718 -44.68 30.42 -16.09
C ALA A 718 -45.83 29.71 -15.35
N GLN A 719 -46.22 30.25 -14.18
CA GLN A 719 -47.26 29.68 -13.30
C GLN A 719 -48.58 29.41 -14.01
N GLU A 720 -48.93 30.25 -15.00
CA GLU A 720 -50.16 30.10 -15.79
C GLU A 720 -50.25 28.78 -16.59
N LEU A 721 -49.14 28.09 -16.84
CA LEU A 721 -49.11 26.84 -17.62
C LEU A 721 -49.40 25.59 -16.79
N GLY A 722 -49.35 25.70 -15.46
CA GLY A 722 -49.53 24.57 -14.56
C GLY A 722 -48.37 23.56 -14.56
N VAL A 723 -48.20 22.89 -13.43
CA VAL A 723 -47.22 21.80 -13.25
C VAL A 723 -47.94 20.45 -13.23
N LYS A 724 -47.31 19.43 -13.82
CA LYS A 724 -47.84 18.05 -13.79
C LYS A 724 -47.61 17.42 -12.44
N ASP A 725 -46.44 17.67 -11.86
CA ASP A 725 -46.02 17.19 -10.54
C ASP A 725 -45.91 18.36 -9.55
N LYS A 726 -46.51 18.20 -8.35
CA LYS A 726 -46.43 19.23 -7.30
C LYS A 726 -44.99 19.36 -6.77
N VAL A 727 -44.31 20.43 -7.16
CA VAL A 727 -42.91 20.69 -6.85
C VAL A 727 -42.71 21.96 -6.03
N SER A 728 -41.67 21.97 -5.19
CA SER A 728 -41.17 23.17 -4.53
C SER A 728 -39.67 23.03 -4.27
N PRO A 729 -38.92 24.14 -4.08
CA PRO A 729 -37.48 24.10 -3.80
C PRO A 729 -37.17 23.25 -2.55
N LYS A 730 -37.99 23.38 -1.49
CA LYS A 730 -37.83 22.57 -0.27
C LYS A 730 -38.00 21.06 -0.51
N ARG A 731 -38.92 20.67 -1.40
CA ARG A 731 -39.14 19.25 -1.74
C ARG A 731 -37.97 18.70 -2.55
N LEU A 732 -37.50 19.45 -3.54
CA LEU A 732 -36.36 19.02 -4.34
C LEU A 732 -35.07 19.02 -3.54
N GLU A 733 -34.86 19.97 -2.63
CA GLU A 733 -33.72 19.95 -1.71
C GLU A 733 -33.71 18.70 -0.82
N LYS A 734 -34.89 18.26 -0.34
CA LYS A 734 -35.01 17.01 0.42
C LYS A 734 -34.63 15.80 -0.44
N MET A 735 -35.19 15.71 -1.65
CA MET A 735 -34.92 14.63 -2.59
C MET A 735 -33.45 14.58 -3.02
N ALA A 736 -32.83 15.74 -3.27
CA ALA A 736 -31.42 15.85 -3.62
C ALA A 736 -30.51 15.31 -2.50
N ARG A 737 -30.84 15.57 -1.23
CA ARG A 737 -30.08 15.01 -0.10
C ARG A 737 -30.20 13.50 -0.04
N GLU A 738 -31.41 12.97 -0.17
CA GLU A 738 -31.65 11.52 -0.18
C GLU A 738 -30.88 10.82 -1.32
N LEU A 739 -30.75 11.47 -2.48
CA LEU A 739 -30.00 10.94 -3.63
C LEU A 739 -28.48 11.01 -3.48
N MET A 740 -27.96 11.99 -2.73
CA MET A 740 -26.52 12.19 -2.56
C MET A 740 -25.94 11.51 -1.32
N GLY A 741 -26.79 10.92 -0.46
CA GLY A 741 -26.39 10.32 0.83
C GLY A 741 -26.39 11.33 1.96
#